data_AF-A0A9Q9EQ76-F1
#
_entry.id   AF-A0A9Q9EQ76-F1
#
_cell.length_a   1.000
_cell.length_b   1.000
_cell.length_c   1.000
_cell.angle_alpha   90.00
_cell.angle_beta   90.00
_cell.angle_gamma   90.00
#
_symmetry.space_group_name_H-M   'P 1'
#
loop_
_entity.id
_entity.type
_entity.pdbx_description
1 polymer ?
#
loop_
_entity_poly.entity_id
_entity_poly.type
_entity_poly.pdbx_seq_one_letter_code
_entity_poly.pdbx_strand_id
1 'polypeptide(L)'
;MEVDAAWPQAFVQAWRDDKNTRGQRMTNRGEAMIEGAARTAWETLDLTVQEDFIRAVGQRDDALGAITPLTGIGPTPDTEDRSILRPYYRRAWDLLVARRKLSLAYTDIIAVLGATSAATVRTRRYLETVADNNVCLAREGLDALEATLGRLGDWRPSRFNEIVNEGDPVPADDSDTLTAYLLSRFRALEAQYEIRGRSRKRLRRAIRAKRDLPDNASRRLVAFLRREYRSYDAVDSSFTELLEGLQTYHEFRKGLEGLEATITTLGERDVENRVQFQYHIALHERLAAMLGLANTALNDLLTLRLARSDAMTAKLETHLRTKQQQLQIVFQQLTNVDLPDWRKQYQDRHGEQEKQSLWLGNAVSPWESRRQIGNGAHGRVAAWVKVDHEGTIIDRLARKDAANENPNDSAGWSNVWRWPTDETMPSEVAAMYKLRPLKGSSDCIVQIRNWRKVSKEDGASRQRFILYMELCQRGDLWRVRNLHQGDPNPSLPPEPFLWSVLESLCDAGLLMQYGEIAPHGDLADVWPSIIHGDMKADNMVLDHNSSGKFSGYPRAKLADFGIAFLHPAEPSSRWRSFGGQTYSSPESRNDAGRNQPPDAKANVFGMGLICRALMNTTYQNPQSAITWMPLAQASYSKQLLDLVQSCLNDDPTQRPSFAQIKTTVCKKSGSPRHDIAVDMRTAPVDDPRFANAPVRTIDLDIPMAMAIDEQWELDDKTLPGGPTGQQIGPPPAEEESTEEGTPIVPTPGGCNPA
;
A
#
# COMPACT_ATOMS: atom_id res chain seq x y z
N MET A 1 -10.93 47.42 22.96
CA MET A 1 -12.25 47.93 23.41
C MET A 1 -13.35 47.73 22.38
N GLU A 2 -13.17 48.01 21.07
CA GLU A 2 -14.24 47.78 20.08
C GLU A 2 -14.59 46.29 19.86
N VAL A 3 -13.62 45.39 20.10
CA VAL A 3 -13.75 43.95 19.89
C VAL A 3 -14.69 43.25 20.89
N ASP A 4 -14.90 43.85 22.08
CA ASP A 4 -15.87 43.33 23.08
C ASP A 4 -17.34 43.48 22.65
N ALA A 5 -17.62 44.27 21.61
CA ALA A 5 -18.99 44.54 21.18
C ALA A 5 -19.56 43.46 20.23
N ALA A 6 -18.71 42.71 19.52
CA ALA A 6 -19.16 41.76 18.50
C ALA A 6 -19.93 40.58 19.08
N TRP A 7 -19.51 40.08 20.25
CA TRP A 7 -20.18 38.96 20.92
C TRP A 7 -21.59 39.34 21.37
N PRO A 8 -21.81 40.41 22.17
CA PRO A 8 -23.16 40.84 22.51
C PRO A 8 -24.05 41.18 21.31
N GLN A 9 -23.48 41.78 20.25
CA GLN A 9 -24.21 42.13 19.04
C GLN A 9 -24.79 40.90 18.32
N ALA A 10 -24.04 39.80 18.22
CA ALA A 10 -24.52 38.57 17.60
C ALA A 10 -25.75 37.99 18.32
N PHE A 11 -25.73 38.01 19.65
CA PHE A 11 -26.86 37.54 20.48
C PHE A 11 -28.08 38.47 20.39
N VAL A 12 -27.86 39.78 20.38
CA VAL A 12 -28.92 40.77 20.19
C VAL A 12 -29.56 40.60 18.82
N GLN A 13 -28.76 40.43 17.76
CA GLN A 13 -29.27 40.26 16.40
C GLN A 13 -30.10 38.98 16.27
N ALA A 14 -29.61 37.85 16.77
CA ALA A 14 -30.37 36.60 16.76
C ALA A 14 -31.69 36.71 17.55
N TRP A 15 -31.69 37.44 18.68
CA TRP A 15 -32.91 37.70 19.44
C TRP A 15 -33.90 38.58 18.69
N ARG A 16 -33.44 39.65 18.01
CA ARG A 16 -34.29 40.50 17.17
C ARG A 16 -34.93 39.70 16.05
N ASP A 17 -34.16 38.85 15.37
CA ASP A 17 -34.65 38.07 14.25
C ASP A 17 -35.67 37.01 14.71
N ASP A 18 -35.45 36.32 15.84
CA ASP A 18 -36.46 35.42 16.43
C ASP A 18 -37.76 36.15 16.81
N LYS A 19 -37.65 37.36 17.38
CA LYS A 19 -38.82 38.19 17.72
C LYS A 19 -39.59 38.63 16.47
N ASN A 20 -38.88 39.05 15.43
CA ASN A 20 -39.46 39.45 14.16
C ASN A 20 -40.20 38.28 13.49
N THR A 21 -39.58 37.09 13.41
CA THR A 21 -40.22 35.89 12.85
C THR A 21 -41.49 35.49 13.62
N ARG A 22 -41.53 35.69 14.94
CA ARG A 22 -42.70 35.39 15.78
C ARG A 22 -43.73 36.53 15.87
N GLY A 23 -43.50 37.66 15.20
CA GLY A 23 -44.36 38.85 15.28
C GLY A 23 -44.44 39.46 16.69
N GLN A 24 -43.43 39.26 17.53
CA GLN A 24 -43.42 39.73 18.92
C GLN A 24 -42.80 41.12 19.02
N ARG A 25 -43.35 41.98 19.88
CA ARG A 25 -42.83 43.35 20.09
C ARG A 25 -41.44 43.31 20.74
N MET A 26 -40.46 43.94 20.09
CA MET A 26 -39.14 44.20 20.66
C MET A 26 -39.23 45.32 21.72
N THR A 27 -38.57 45.13 22.86
CA THR A 27 -38.49 46.16 23.92
C THR A 27 -37.04 46.45 24.23
N ASN A 28 -36.71 47.73 24.49
CA ASN A 28 -35.35 48.15 24.85
C ASN A 28 -34.84 47.41 26.10
N ARG A 29 -35.74 47.09 27.04
CA ARG A 29 -35.41 46.29 28.23
C ARG A 29 -35.01 44.86 27.88
N GLY A 30 -35.70 44.22 26.92
CA GLY A 30 -35.37 42.88 26.47
C GLY A 30 -34.02 42.83 25.76
N GLU A 31 -33.74 43.83 24.91
CA GLU A 31 -32.45 43.95 24.23
C GLU A 31 -31.29 44.14 25.20
N ALA A 32 -31.41 45.11 26.12
CA ALA A 32 -30.40 45.37 27.15
C ALA A 32 -30.15 44.15 28.05
N MET A 33 -31.20 43.35 28.33
CA MET A 33 -31.06 42.11 29.11
C MET A 33 -30.25 41.05 28.36
N ILE A 34 -30.49 40.87 27.04
CA ILE A 34 -29.73 39.92 26.22
C ILE A 34 -28.28 40.38 26.06
N GLU A 35 -28.06 41.67 25.82
CA GLU A 35 -26.72 42.24 25.71
C GLU A 35 -25.92 42.07 27.00
N GLY A 36 -26.51 42.40 28.16
CA GLY A 36 -25.87 42.22 29.45
C GLY A 36 -25.53 40.77 29.75
N ALA A 37 -26.45 39.84 29.48
CA ALA A 37 -26.20 38.41 29.66
C ALA A 37 -25.08 37.89 28.75
N ALA A 38 -25.01 38.38 27.51
CA ALA A 38 -23.95 38.01 26.58
C ALA A 38 -22.57 38.54 27.02
N ARG A 39 -22.50 39.77 27.54
CA ARG A 39 -21.25 40.35 28.10
C ARG A 39 -20.74 39.54 29.27
N THR A 40 -21.60 39.20 30.23
CA THR A 40 -21.21 38.34 31.36
C THR A 40 -20.74 36.97 30.88
N ALA A 41 -21.40 36.38 29.88
CA ALA A 41 -20.95 35.10 29.31
C ALA A 41 -19.56 35.23 28.64
N TRP A 42 -19.30 36.32 27.92
CA TRP A 42 -18.01 36.58 27.27
C TRP A 42 -16.86 36.63 28.28
N GLU A 43 -17.04 37.36 29.38
CA GLU A 43 -16.03 37.50 30.45
C GLU A 43 -15.68 36.16 31.12
N THR A 44 -16.55 35.17 31.02
CA THR A 44 -16.32 33.81 31.58
C THR A 44 -15.67 32.84 30.60
N LEU A 45 -15.50 33.21 29.32
CA LEU A 45 -14.83 32.37 28.34
C LEU A 45 -13.32 32.39 28.54
N ASP A 46 -12.68 31.28 28.20
CA ASP A 46 -11.22 31.22 28.11
C ASP A 46 -10.70 32.16 27.01
N LEU A 47 -9.50 32.72 27.21
CA LEU A 47 -8.91 33.69 26.31
C LEU A 47 -8.73 33.15 24.90
N THR A 48 -8.38 31.87 24.74
CA THR A 48 -8.24 31.23 23.43
C THR A 48 -9.58 31.18 22.69
N VAL A 49 -10.67 30.87 23.42
CA VAL A 49 -12.03 30.85 22.85
C VAL A 49 -12.48 32.25 22.44
N GLN A 50 -12.11 33.27 23.22
CA GLN A 50 -12.35 34.66 22.83
C GLN A 50 -11.58 35.04 21.57
N GLU A 51 -10.29 34.69 21.48
CA GLU A 51 -9.45 34.97 20.30
C GLU A 51 -9.97 34.28 19.03
N ASP A 52 -10.42 33.02 19.14
CA ASP A 52 -11.02 32.28 18.03
C ASP A 52 -12.32 32.93 17.55
N PHE A 53 -13.18 33.36 18.47
CA PHE A 53 -14.41 34.09 18.12
C PHE A 53 -14.09 35.40 17.39
N ILE A 54 -13.12 36.16 17.89
CA ILE A 54 -12.70 37.44 17.30
C ILE A 54 -12.17 37.22 15.88
N ARG A 55 -11.35 36.19 15.69
CA ARG A 55 -10.81 35.80 14.38
C ARG A 55 -11.95 35.47 13.41
N ALA A 56 -12.90 34.63 13.83
CA ALA A 56 -14.04 34.23 13.01
C ALA A 56 -14.96 35.40 12.64
N VAL A 57 -15.18 36.34 13.57
CA VAL A 57 -15.89 37.60 13.28
C VAL A 57 -15.13 38.46 12.28
N GLY A 58 -13.80 38.57 12.39
CA GLY A 58 -12.98 39.28 11.42
C GLY A 58 -13.12 38.69 10.01
N GLN A 59 -13.07 37.35 9.90
CA GLN A 59 -13.27 36.65 8.63
C GLN A 59 -14.68 36.87 8.06
N ARG A 60 -15.71 36.91 8.90
CA ARG A 60 -17.08 37.25 8.50
C ARG A 60 -17.14 38.66 7.91
N ASP A 61 -16.53 39.64 8.57
CA ASP A 61 -16.57 41.04 8.15
C ASP A 61 -15.77 41.28 6.87
N ASP A 62 -14.62 40.61 6.71
CA ASP A 62 -13.85 40.61 5.46
C ASP A 62 -14.67 40.00 4.31
N ALA A 63 -15.37 38.89 4.55
CA ALA A 63 -16.22 38.26 3.55
C ALA A 63 -17.42 39.16 3.18
N LEU A 64 -18.06 39.81 4.15
CA LEU A 64 -19.12 40.79 3.90
C LEU A 64 -18.60 42.01 3.12
N GLY A 65 -17.39 42.49 3.44
CA GLY A 65 -16.69 43.55 2.73
C GLY A 65 -16.40 43.17 1.27
N ALA A 66 -16.06 41.91 1.01
CA ALA A 66 -15.86 41.39 -0.34
C ALA A 66 -17.19 41.19 -1.10
N ILE A 67 -18.26 40.77 -0.41
CA ILE A 67 -19.58 40.59 -1.00
C ILE A 67 -20.20 41.93 -1.40
N THR A 68 -20.09 42.96 -0.56
CA THR A 68 -20.73 44.26 -0.77
C THR A 68 -20.52 44.85 -2.18
N PRO A 69 -19.28 45.02 -2.70
CA PRO A 69 -19.06 45.54 -4.06
C PRO A 69 -19.47 44.55 -5.16
N LEU A 70 -19.71 43.29 -4.82
CA LEU A 70 -20.12 42.23 -5.75
C LEU A 70 -21.63 42.01 -5.74
N THR A 71 -22.36 42.53 -4.74
CA THR A 71 -23.83 42.51 -4.73
C THR A 71 -24.42 43.43 -5.80
N GLY A 72 -25.62 43.11 -6.28
CA GLY A 72 -26.25 43.85 -7.38
C GLY A 72 -25.68 43.52 -8.76
N ILE A 73 -25.10 42.32 -8.95
CA ILE A 73 -24.91 41.77 -10.30
C ILE A 73 -26.30 41.72 -10.93
N GLY A 74 -26.53 42.56 -11.93
CA GLY A 74 -27.77 42.59 -12.69
C GLY A 74 -28.02 41.25 -13.41
N PRO A 75 -29.17 41.08 -14.06
CA PRO A 75 -29.42 39.89 -14.88
C PRO A 75 -28.30 39.71 -15.90
N THR A 76 -28.03 38.45 -16.27
CA THR A 76 -26.96 38.13 -17.21
C THR A 76 -27.14 38.92 -18.51
N PRO A 77 -26.10 39.59 -19.03
CA PRO A 77 -26.20 40.33 -20.29
C PRO A 77 -26.66 39.40 -21.41
N ASP A 78 -27.72 39.77 -22.12
CA ASP A 78 -28.26 39.02 -23.26
C ASP A 78 -27.40 39.27 -24.51
N THR A 79 -26.19 38.69 -24.52
CA THR A 79 -25.20 38.84 -25.58
C THR A 79 -24.27 37.63 -25.64
N GLU A 80 -23.81 37.26 -26.83
CA GLU A 80 -22.79 36.22 -27.02
C GLU A 80 -21.35 36.78 -27.02
N ASP A 81 -21.19 38.11 -26.88
CA ASP A 81 -19.87 38.73 -26.89
C ASP A 81 -19.08 38.35 -25.63
N ARG A 82 -18.06 37.51 -25.84
CA ARG A 82 -17.17 37.00 -24.79
C ARG A 82 -16.43 38.12 -24.04
N SER A 83 -16.22 39.28 -24.65
CA SER A 83 -15.58 40.41 -23.99
C SER A 83 -16.47 41.07 -22.95
N ILE A 84 -17.80 41.01 -23.13
CA ILE A 84 -18.82 41.50 -22.19
C ILE A 84 -19.15 40.44 -21.13
N LEU A 85 -19.26 39.18 -21.55
CA LEU A 85 -19.59 38.06 -20.65
C LEU A 85 -18.46 37.73 -19.67
N ARG A 86 -17.19 37.83 -20.09
CA ARG A 86 -16.05 37.41 -19.26
C ARG A 86 -15.90 38.20 -17.95
N PRO A 87 -15.99 39.54 -17.93
CA PRO A 87 -15.99 40.31 -16.68
C PRO A 87 -17.22 40.01 -15.79
N TYR A 88 -18.39 39.80 -16.40
CA TYR A 88 -19.62 39.46 -15.68
C TYR A 88 -19.50 38.12 -14.94
N TYR A 89 -19.07 37.06 -15.64
CA TYR A 89 -18.86 35.74 -15.03
C TYR A 89 -17.75 35.73 -14.00
N ARG A 90 -16.68 36.51 -14.21
CA ARG A 90 -15.64 36.68 -13.19
C ARG A 90 -16.21 37.29 -11.91
N ARG A 91 -17.03 38.34 -12.02
CA ARG A 91 -17.67 38.99 -10.88
C ARG A 91 -18.68 38.05 -10.18
N ALA A 92 -19.44 37.26 -10.93
CA ALA A 92 -20.35 36.25 -10.40
C ALA A 92 -19.60 35.14 -9.65
N TRP A 93 -18.46 34.71 -10.20
CA TRP A 93 -17.58 33.75 -9.54
C TRP A 93 -16.97 34.32 -8.26
N ASP A 94 -16.49 35.57 -8.29
CA ASP A 94 -15.94 36.22 -7.10
C ASP A 94 -17.01 36.38 -6.00
N LEU A 95 -18.26 36.68 -6.38
CA LEU A 95 -19.39 36.75 -5.44
C LEU A 95 -19.68 35.38 -4.80
N LEU A 96 -19.65 34.33 -5.62
CA LEU A 96 -19.83 32.95 -5.16
C LEU A 96 -18.77 32.56 -4.12
N VAL A 97 -17.50 32.84 -4.43
CA VAL A 97 -16.37 32.56 -3.53
C VAL A 97 -16.52 33.34 -2.22
N ALA A 98 -16.87 34.62 -2.29
CA ALA A 98 -17.04 35.46 -1.11
C ALA A 98 -18.20 34.98 -0.22
N ARG A 99 -19.34 34.56 -0.80
CA ARG A 99 -20.47 33.97 -0.05
C ARG A 99 -20.13 32.64 0.62
N ARG A 100 -19.29 31.82 0.00
CA ARG A 100 -18.79 30.58 0.63
C ARG A 100 -17.87 30.87 1.82
N LYS A 101 -16.96 31.84 1.69
CA LYS A 101 -16.13 32.29 2.81
C LYS A 101 -16.97 32.81 3.97
N LEU A 102 -18.05 33.55 3.67
CA LEU A 102 -18.99 34.01 4.68
C LEU A 102 -19.67 32.86 5.42
N SER A 103 -20.07 31.79 4.72
CA SER A 103 -20.66 30.60 5.34
C SER A 103 -19.70 29.87 6.29
N LEU A 104 -18.42 29.81 5.93
CA LEU A 104 -17.38 29.20 6.76
C LEU A 104 -17.14 30.02 8.03
N ALA A 105 -17.01 31.35 7.90
CA ALA A 105 -16.89 32.23 9.05
C ALA A 105 -18.08 32.09 10.02
N TYR A 106 -19.31 31.92 9.52
CA TYR A 106 -20.46 31.63 10.38
C TYR A 106 -20.36 30.28 11.08
N THR A 107 -19.82 29.25 10.42
CA THR A 107 -19.61 27.91 11.00
C THR A 107 -18.61 27.98 12.15
N ASP A 108 -17.54 28.74 11.98
CA ASP A 108 -16.51 28.92 13.02
C ASP A 108 -17.07 29.69 14.22
N ILE A 109 -17.86 30.75 13.98
CA ILE A 109 -18.60 31.46 15.03
C ILE A 109 -19.54 30.49 15.79
N ILE A 110 -20.26 29.61 15.08
CA ILE A 110 -21.18 28.63 15.66
C ILE A 110 -20.43 27.62 16.54
N ALA A 111 -19.26 27.15 16.09
CA ALA A 111 -18.44 26.19 16.82
C ALA A 111 -18.03 26.76 18.18
N VAL A 112 -17.60 28.03 18.20
CA VAL A 112 -17.18 28.75 19.40
C VAL A 112 -18.34 29.00 20.37
N LEU A 113 -19.57 29.20 19.88
CA LEU A 113 -20.68 29.60 20.74
C LEU A 113 -21.08 28.59 21.82
N GLY A 114 -20.73 27.29 21.73
CA GLY A 114 -21.13 26.30 22.75
C GLY A 114 -22.66 26.08 22.85
N ALA A 115 -23.13 25.23 23.76
CA ALA A 115 -24.56 24.89 23.92
C ALA A 115 -25.08 25.03 25.36
N THR A 116 -24.54 25.97 26.13
CA THR A 116 -24.76 26.02 27.59
C THR A 116 -25.97 26.85 28.02
N SER A 117 -26.47 27.76 27.17
CA SER A 117 -27.61 28.62 27.51
C SER A 117 -28.68 28.69 26.41
N ALA A 118 -29.92 28.97 26.80
CA ALA A 118 -31.01 29.18 25.84
C ALA A 118 -30.77 30.37 24.90
N ALA A 119 -29.99 31.37 25.32
CA ALA A 119 -29.61 32.48 24.45
C ALA A 119 -28.61 32.01 23.38
N THR A 120 -27.62 31.23 23.80
CA THR A 120 -26.61 30.64 22.91
C THR A 120 -27.22 29.72 21.86
N VAL A 121 -28.14 28.84 22.27
CA VAL A 121 -28.84 27.93 21.35
C VAL A 121 -29.63 28.71 20.30
N ARG A 122 -30.27 29.82 20.68
CA ARG A 122 -30.96 30.71 19.73
C ARG A 122 -30.00 31.36 18.76
N THR A 123 -28.89 31.90 19.25
CA THR A 123 -27.85 32.52 18.40
C THR A 123 -27.27 31.52 17.41
N ARG A 124 -26.95 30.30 17.87
CA ARG A 124 -26.47 29.22 17.00
C ARG A 124 -27.47 28.92 15.87
N ARG A 125 -28.75 28.70 16.20
CA ARG A 125 -29.78 28.39 15.21
C ARG A 125 -29.98 29.50 14.17
N TYR A 126 -29.88 30.75 14.61
CA TYR A 126 -29.93 31.90 13.71
C TYR A 126 -28.77 31.87 12.72
N LEU A 127 -27.54 31.71 13.21
CA LEU A 127 -26.34 31.69 12.37
C LEU A 127 -26.33 30.49 11.42
N GLU A 128 -26.82 29.32 11.85
CA GLU A 128 -27.01 28.14 10.99
C GLU A 128 -27.94 28.48 9.82
N THR A 129 -29.08 29.11 10.10
CA THR A 129 -30.04 29.54 9.07
C THR A 129 -29.41 30.53 8.09
N VAL A 130 -28.59 31.47 8.58
CA VAL A 130 -27.90 32.45 7.73
C VAL A 130 -26.81 31.77 6.88
N ALA A 131 -26.08 30.81 7.43
CA ALA A 131 -25.08 30.03 6.68
C ALA A 131 -25.75 29.22 5.56
N ASP A 132 -26.83 28.50 5.86
CA ASP A 132 -27.57 27.69 4.89
C ASP A 132 -28.13 28.53 3.74
N ASN A 133 -28.71 29.69 4.04
CA ASN A 133 -29.21 30.61 3.01
C ASN A 133 -28.11 31.08 2.07
N ASN A 134 -26.89 31.32 2.58
CA ASN A 134 -25.76 31.72 1.73
C ASN A 134 -25.28 30.59 0.83
N VAL A 135 -25.36 29.33 1.28
CA VAL A 135 -25.06 28.14 0.48
C VAL A 135 -26.11 27.95 -0.63
N CYS A 136 -27.39 28.11 -0.32
CA CYS A 136 -28.46 28.02 -1.31
C CYS A 136 -28.31 29.07 -2.41
N LEU A 137 -28.11 30.33 -2.04
CA LEU A 137 -27.95 31.42 -3.02
C LEU A 137 -26.67 31.27 -3.88
N ALA A 138 -25.62 30.66 -3.33
CA ALA A 138 -24.41 30.31 -4.08
C ALA A 138 -24.69 29.23 -5.14
N ARG A 139 -25.55 28.26 -4.81
CA ARG A 139 -25.94 27.18 -5.71
C ARG A 139 -26.86 27.67 -6.84
N GLU A 140 -27.84 28.51 -6.53
CA GLU A 140 -28.71 29.14 -7.53
C GLU A 140 -27.92 29.94 -8.58
N GLY A 141 -26.84 30.62 -8.17
CA GLY A 141 -25.95 31.34 -9.09
C GLY A 141 -25.15 30.42 -10.03
N LEU A 142 -24.79 29.22 -9.57
CA LEU A 142 -24.14 28.18 -10.37
C LEU A 142 -25.11 27.57 -11.39
N ASP A 143 -26.32 27.23 -10.94
CA ASP A 143 -27.36 26.63 -11.77
C ASP A 143 -27.81 27.62 -12.88
N ALA A 144 -27.90 28.92 -12.57
CA ALA A 144 -28.17 29.96 -13.57
C ALA A 144 -27.05 30.12 -14.61
N LEU A 145 -25.80 29.93 -14.19
CA LEU A 145 -24.60 29.95 -15.06
C LEU A 145 -24.61 28.76 -16.03
N GLU A 146 -24.99 27.57 -15.55
CA GLU A 146 -25.12 26.35 -16.36
C GLU A 146 -26.30 26.41 -17.34
N ALA A 147 -27.44 26.97 -16.92
CA ALA A 147 -28.60 27.14 -17.80
C ALA A 147 -28.30 28.06 -18.99
N THR A 148 -27.44 29.08 -18.79
CA THR A 148 -27.21 30.17 -19.77
C THR A 148 -26.06 29.87 -20.73
N LEU A 149 -24.99 29.20 -20.28
CA LEU A 149 -23.89 28.78 -21.15
C LEU A 149 -24.23 27.54 -22.02
N GLY A 150 -25.49 27.08 -21.96
CA GLY A 150 -25.90 25.74 -22.33
C GLY A 150 -25.25 24.69 -21.41
N ARG A 151 -25.65 23.41 -21.53
CA ARG A 151 -24.80 22.33 -21.00
C ARG A 151 -23.42 22.55 -21.61
N LEU A 152 -22.46 23.00 -20.79
CA LEU A 152 -21.05 23.12 -21.16
C LEU A 152 -20.67 21.83 -21.88
N GLY A 153 -20.54 21.90 -23.21
CA GLY A 153 -20.45 20.71 -24.06
C GLY A 153 -19.21 19.88 -23.76
N ASP A 154 -19.01 18.79 -24.51
CA ASP A 154 -18.01 17.72 -24.34
C ASP A 154 -16.51 18.12 -24.26
N TRP A 155 -16.23 19.41 -24.03
CA TRP A 155 -15.04 19.98 -23.40
C TRP A 155 -14.83 19.53 -21.94
N ARG A 156 -15.57 18.52 -21.47
CA ARG A 156 -15.21 17.78 -20.26
C ARG A 156 -14.20 16.68 -20.60
N PRO A 157 -12.96 16.72 -20.07
CA PRO A 157 -12.29 15.51 -19.61
C PRO A 157 -13.22 14.87 -18.58
N SER A 158 -13.65 13.64 -18.81
CA SER A 158 -14.62 12.88 -18.01
C SER A 158 -14.22 12.64 -16.55
N ARG A 159 -13.11 13.21 -16.07
CA ARG A 159 -12.60 13.07 -14.70
C ARG A 159 -12.55 14.35 -13.88
N PHE A 160 -12.97 15.51 -14.41
CA PHE A 160 -13.00 16.73 -13.59
C PHE A 160 -14.10 16.67 -12.50
N ASN A 161 -15.21 15.99 -12.77
CA ASN A 161 -16.27 15.72 -11.79
C ASN A 161 -15.92 14.61 -10.79
N GLU A 162 -14.95 13.74 -11.08
CA GLU A 162 -14.46 12.74 -10.11
C GLU A 162 -13.47 13.36 -9.10
N ILE A 163 -12.93 14.55 -9.39
CA ILE A 163 -12.00 15.27 -8.51
C ILE A 163 -12.74 16.27 -7.59
N VAL A 164 -13.98 16.65 -7.93
CA VAL A 164 -14.78 17.59 -7.15
C VAL A 164 -16.26 17.16 -7.21
N ASN A 165 -16.68 16.29 -6.28
CA ASN A 165 -18.03 16.00 -5.75
C ASN A 165 -17.93 14.59 -5.10
N GLU A 166 -18.24 14.30 -3.84
CA GLU A 166 -19.19 14.81 -2.84
C GLU A 166 -18.66 14.41 -1.45
N GLY A 167 -18.86 15.24 -0.42
CA GLY A 167 -19.02 14.73 0.96
C GLY A 167 -17.96 15.05 2.02
N ASP A 168 -16.69 15.33 1.69
CA ASP A 168 -15.72 15.66 2.73
C ASP A 168 -15.45 17.17 2.81
N PRO A 169 -15.60 17.80 4.00
CA PRO A 169 -15.30 19.21 4.17
C PRO A 169 -13.82 19.43 3.90
N VAL A 170 -13.49 20.25 2.90
CA VAL A 170 -12.13 20.80 2.77
C VAL A 170 -12.06 21.98 3.74
N PRO A 171 -11.24 21.91 4.81
CA PRO A 171 -11.09 23.01 5.75
C PRO A 171 -10.46 24.19 5.02
N ALA A 172 -11.11 25.35 5.12
CA ALA A 172 -10.44 26.61 4.83
C ALA A 172 -9.72 27.10 6.08
N ASP A 173 -8.50 27.59 5.86
CA ASP A 173 -7.85 28.63 6.67
C ASP A 173 -7.40 28.32 8.10
N ASP A 174 -6.89 27.12 8.35
CA ASP A 174 -5.76 26.98 9.29
C ASP A 174 -4.54 26.37 8.58
N SER A 175 -3.59 27.26 8.27
CA SER A 175 -2.16 27.13 7.94
C SER A 175 -1.55 25.90 7.20
N ASP A 176 -2.29 24.90 6.75
CA ASP A 176 -1.72 23.59 6.39
C ASP A 176 -2.14 22.98 5.05
N THR A 177 -2.78 23.71 4.14
CA THR A 177 -3.23 23.14 2.85
C THR A 177 -2.62 23.76 1.60
N LEU A 178 -1.53 24.54 1.74
CA LEU A 178 -0.70 24.90 0.58
C LEU A 178 -0.29 23.63 -0.20
N THR A 179 -0.02 22.53 0.50
CA THR A 179 0.36 21.26 -0.10
C THR A 179 -0.78 20.58 -0.86
N ALA A 180 -2.02 20.61 -0.36
CA ALA A 180 -3.17 20.06 -1.07
C ALA A 180 -3.53 20.89 -2.32
N TYR A 181 -3.41 22.21 -2.22
CA TYR A 181 -3.53 23.12 -3.36
C TYR A 181 -2.42 22.87 -4.41
N LEU A 182 -1.17 22.74 -3.96
CA LEU A 182 -0.03 22.41 -4.82
C LEU A 182 -0.18 21.03 -5.46
N LEU A 183 -0.71 20.02 -4.76
CA LEU A 183 -0.92 18.66 -5.26
C LEU A 183 -2.03 18.61 -6.34
N SER A 184 -3.13 19.34 -6.13
CA SER A 184 -4.20 19.49 -7.13
C SER A 184 -3.70 20.22 -8.37
N ARG A 185 -2.87 21.27 -8.18
CA ARG A 185 -2.18 21.95 -9.28
C ARG A 185 -1.15 21.06 -9.97
N PHE A 186 -0.38 20.26 -9.21
CA PHE A 186 0.64 19.32 -9.69
C PHE A 186 0.02 18.29 -10.62
N ARG A 187 -1.06 17.61 -10.20
CA ARG A 187 -1.77 16.63 -11.03
C ARG A 187 -2.42 17.26 -12.28
N ALA A 188 -2.96 18.47 -12.14
CA ALA A 188 -3.48 19.21 -13.29
C ALA A 188 -2.37 19.62 -14.28
N LEU A 189 -1.17 19.91 -13.76
CA LEU A 189 -0.01 20.30 -14.53
C LEU A 189 0.70 19.11 -15.19
N GLU A 190 0.81 17.96 -14.52
CA GLU A 190 1.28 16.70 -15.11
C GLU A 190 0.36 16.27 -16.26
N ALA A 191 -0.96 16.31 -16.05
CA ALA A 191 -1.92 16.03 -17.11
C ALA A 191 -1.80 17.03 -18.28
N GLN A 192 -1.60 18.31 -17.98
CA GLN A 192 -1.33 19.33 -19.00
C GLN A 192 0.01 19.09 -19.71
N TYR A 193 1.02 18.59 -19.00
CA TYR A 193 2.36 18.30 -19.52
C TYR A 193 2.37 17.05 -20.40
N GLU A 194 1.65 16.00 -20.05
CA GLU A 194 1.45 14.81 -20.89
C GLU A 194 0.75 15.19 -22.21
N ILE A 195 -0.27 16.07 -22.13
CA ILE A 195 -0.95 16.65 -23.29
C ILE A 195 0.01 17.51 -24.12
N ARG A 196 0.83 18.36 -23.49
CA ARG A 196 1.82 19.21 -24.17
C ARG A 196 2.99 18.41 -24.74
N GLY A 197 3.41 17.29 -24.14
CA GLY A 197 4.41 16.36 -24.66
C GLY A 197 3.98 15.72 -25.97
N ARG A 198 2.67 15.44 -26.14
CA ARG A 198 2.08 15.05 -27.42
C ARG A 198 2.16 16.20 -28.45
N SER A 199 1.95 17.44 -28.03
CA SER A 199 2.13 18.64 -28.86
C SER A 199 3.59 18.91 -29.23
N ARG A 200 4.56 18.64 -28.34
CA ARG A 200 6.01 18.71 -28.59
C ARG A 200 6.44 17.73 -29.68
N LYS A 201 5.97 16.48 -29.60
CA LYS A 201 6.18 15.46 -30.65
C LYS A 201 5.60 15.91 -32.00
N ARG A 202 4.42 16.55 -32.01
CA ARG A 202 3.79 17.11 -33.22
C ARG A 202 4.56 18.29 -33.80
N LEU A 203 5.02 19.24 -32.99
CA LEU A 203 5.86 20.38 -33.41
C LEU A 203 7.21 19.91 -33.99
N ARG A 204 7.90 18.96 -33.33
CA ARG A 204 9.13 18.36 -33.87
C ARG A 204 8.89 17.69 -35.22
N ARG A 205 7.76 16.98 -35.38
CA ARG A 205 7.38 16.34 -36.65
C ARG A 205 7.08 17.39 -37.74
N ALA A 206 6.40 18.47 -37.41
CA ALA A 206 6.10 19.57 -38.34
C ALA A 206 7.38 20.32 -38.79
N ILE A 207 8.31 20.58 -37.87
CA ILE A 207 9.62 21.18 -38.19
C ILE A 207 10.43 20.27 -39.12
N ARG A 208 10.42 18.95 -38.89
CA ARG A 208 11.11 17.98 -39.76
C ARG A 208 10.47 17.90 -41.14
N ALA A 209 9.14 17.81 -41.22
CA ALA A 209 8.40 17.65 -42.47
C ALA A 209 8.49 18.85 -43.42
N LYS A 210 8.92 20.03 -42.92
CA LYS A 210 9.00 21.27 -43.69
C LYS A 210 10.43 21.77 -43.90
N ARG A 211 11.44 21.00 -43.46
CA ARG A 211 12.87 21.39 -43.48
C ARG A 211 13.43 21.55 -44.89
N ASP A 212 12.92 20.79 -45.86
CA ASP A 212 13.50 20.66 -47.20
C ASP A 212 12.69 21.37 -48.30
N LEU A 213 11.72 22.21 -47.92
CA LEU A 213 10.92 22.98 -48.89
C LEU A 213 11.68 24.25 -49.33
N PRO A 214 11.83 24.49 -50.66
CA PRO A 214 12.76 25.51 -51.19
C PRO A 214 12.29 26.96 -51.03
N ASP A 215 11.00 27.17 -50.75
CA ASP A 215 10.38 28.50 -50.69
C ASP A 215 10.76 29.29 -49.41
N ASN A 216 10.89 30.62 -49.57
CA ASN A 216 11.24 31.56 -48.50
C ASN A 216 10.20 31.61 -47.35
N ALA A 217 8.91 31.42 -47.62
CA ALA A 217 7.87 31.37 -46.59
C ALA A 217 8.02 30.13 -45.70
N SER A 218 8.34 28.98 -46.28
CA SER A 218 8.63 27.74 -45.55
C SER A 218 9.85 27.89 -44.62
N ARG A 219 10.92 28.58 -45.07
CA ARG A 219 12.09 28.88 -44.22
C ARG A 219 11.77 29.80 -43.04
N ARG A 220 10.94 30.84 -43.25
CA ARG A 220 10.48 31.74 -42.19
C ARG A 220 9.59 31.02 -41.18
N LEU A 221 8.71 30.14 -41.65
CA LEU A 221 7.86 29.32 -40.80
C LEU A 221 8.69 28.32 -39.96
N VAL A 222 9.69 27.66 -40.55
CA VAL A 222 10.59 26.77 -39.80
C VAL A 222 11.40 27.54 -38.76
N ALA A 223 11.86 28.76 -39.07
CA ALA A 223 12.55 29.62 -38.11
C ALA A 223 11.64 30.03 -36.94
N PHE A 224 10.39 30.41 -37.23
CA PHE A 224 9.37 30.70 -36.21
C PHE A 224 9.07 29.48 -35.34
N LEU A 225 8.80 28.32 -35.93
CA LEU A 225 8.53 27.09 -35.18
C LEU A 225 9.72 26.63 -34.34
N ARG A 226 10.96 26.84 -34.79
CA ARG A 226 12.17 26.59 -33.99
C ARG A 226 12.30 27.56 -32.81
N ARG A 227 11.90 28.83 -32.99
CA ARG A 227 11.86 29.82 -31.91
C ARG A 227 10.82 29.43 -30.86
N GLU A 228 9.60 29.11 -31.30
CA GLU A 228 8.53 28.60 -30.43
C GLU A 228 8.96 27.32 -29.70
N TYR A 229 9.66 26.41 -30.39
CA TYR A 229 10.18 25.18 -29.81
C TYR A 229 11.28 25.43 -28.75
N ARG A 230 12.14 26.43 -28.93
CA ARG A 230 13.16 26.80 -27.91
C ARG A 230 12.54 27.51 -26.71
N SER A 231 11.56 28.39 -26.94
CA SER A 231 10.78 29.02 -25.87
C SER A 231 9.99 27.97 -25.08
N TYR A 232 9.49 26.93 -25.75
CA TYR A 232 8.90 25.77 -25.10
C TYR A 232 9.92 25.01 -24.22
N ASP A 233 11.10 24.67 -24.73
CA ASP A 233 12.13 23.91 -23.97
C ASP A 233 12.68 24.70 -22.75
N ALA A 234 12.75 26.03 -22.81
CA ALA A 234 13.20 26.86 -21.66
C ALA A 234 12.13 26.98 -20.55
N VAL A 235 10.85 27.05 -20.92
CA VAL A 235 9.74 27.02 -19.96
C VAL A 235 9.62 25.63 -19.34
N ASP A 236 9.92 24.59 -20.12
CA ASP A 236 9.92 23.18 -19.71
C ASP A 236 10.96 22.90 -18.61
N SER A 237 12.22 23.29 -18.80
CA SER A 237 13.29 23.05 -17.81
C SER A 237 13.03 23.74 -16.47
N SER A 238 12.65 25.02 -16.47
CA SER A 238 12.33 25.76 -15.23
C SER A 238 11.04 25.27 -14.56
N PHE A 239 10.21 24.51 -15.28
CA PHE A 239 8.98 23.94 -14.79
C PHE A 239 9.19 22.54 -14.21
N THR A 240 10.07 21.73 -14.82
CA THR A 240 10.53 20.46 -14.25
C THR A 240 11.24 20.68 -12.92
N GLU A 241 12.16 21.64 -12.84
CA GLU A 241 12.83 22.01 -11.58
C GLU A 241 11.83 22.46 -10.49
N LEU A 242 10.76 23.16 -10.89
CA LEU A 242 9.66 23.52 -9.99
C LEU A 242 8.87 22.29 -9.51
N LEU A 243 8.57 21.34 -10.40
CA LEU A 243 7.83 20.13 -10.06
C LEU A 243 8.63 19.23 -9.11
N GLU A 244 9.92 19.04 -9.38
CA GLU A 244 10.84 18.28 -8.53
C GLU A 244 10.96 18.92 -7.14
N GLY A 245 11.16 20.25 -7.05
CA GLY A 245 11.21 20.96 -5.77
C GLY A 245 9.90 20.89 -4.98
N LEU A 246 8.74 20.94 -5.66
CA LEU A 246 7.42 20.81 -5.02
C LEU A 246 7.13 19.38 -4.55
N GLN A 247 7.63 18.37 -5.27
CA GLN A 247 7.50 16.97 -4.89
C GLN A 247 8.38 16.66 -3.67
N THR A 248 9.63 17.10 -3.66
CA THR A 248 10.52 17.00 -2.50
C THR A 248 9.93 17.68 -1.27
N TYR A 249 9.28 18.85 -1.43
CA TYR A 249 8.56 19.54 -0.36
C TYR A 249 7.36 18.74 0.17
N HIS A 250 6.62 18.06 -0.71
CA HIS A 250 5.47 17.23 -0.32
C HIS A 250 5.91 16.01 0.49
N GLU A 251 6.96 15.32 0.05
CA GLU A 251 7.54 14.18 0.77
C GLU A 251 8.08 14.60 2.14
N PHE A 252 8.76 15.76 2.19
CA PHE A 252 9.19 16.39 3.43
C PHE A 252 8.02 16.62 4.41
N ARG A 253 6.91 17.20 3.95
CA ARG A 253 5.76 17.46 4.82
C ARG A 253 5.09 16.19 5.31
N LYS A 254 4.90 15.19 4.44
CA LYS A 254 4.28 13.92 4.80
C LYS A 254 5.08 13.18 5.88
N GLY A 255 6.41 13.21 5.78
CA GLY A 255 7.27 12.67 6.83
C GLY A 255 7.20 13.47 8.14
N LEU A 256 7.05 14.80 8.05
CA LEU A 256 6.97 15.70 9.21
C LEU A 256 5.68 15.50 10.01
N GLU A 257 4.52 15.34 9.36
CA GLU A 257 3.23 15.11 10.04
C GLU A 257 3.23 13.83 10.89
N GLY A 258 3.91 12.77 10.44
CA GLY A 258 4.11 11.55 11.24
C GLY A 258 5.09 11.72 12.41
N LEU A 259 6.02 12.68 12.29
CA LEU A 259 7.04 12.97 13.30
C LEU A 259 6.55 13.93 14.38
N GLU A 260 5.75 14.94 14.05
CA GLU A 260 5.23 15.91 15.03
C GLU A 260 4.33 15.25 16.07
N ALA A 261 3.47 14.30 15.66
CA ALA A 261 2.67 13.49 16.60
C ALA A 261 3.56 12.65 17.54
N THR A 262 4.64 12.08 17.00
CA THR A 262 5.61 11.24 17.73
C THR A 262 6.44 12.06 18.73
N ILE A 263 6.87 13.25 18.34
CA ILE A 263 7.68 14.16 19.17
C ILE A 263 6.85 14.66 20.37
N THR A 264 5.56 14.90 20.18
CA THR A 264 4.68 15.45 21.23
C THR A 264 4.35 14.40 22.31
N THR A 265 4.43 13.11 21.99
CA THR A 265 4.18 11.99 22.91
C THR A 265 5.39 11.51 23.71
N LEU A 266 6.56 12.12 23.53
CA LEU A 266 7.77 11.77 24.29
C LEU A 266 7.69 12.31 25.73
N GLY A 267 7.08 11.51 26.61
CA GLY A 267 7.13 11.69 28.06
C GLY A 267 8.54 11.56 28.63
N GLU A 268 8.67 11.76 29.96
CA GLU A 268 9.95 11.68 30.66
C GLU A 268 10.70 10.38 30.35
N ARG A 269 12.01 10.55 30.11
CA ARG A 269 12.91 9.59 29.50
C ARG A 269 13.12 8.39 30.44
N ASP A 270 12.58 7.22 30.08
CA ASP A 270 12.89 5.98 30.79
C ASP A 270 13.96 5.19 30.03
N VAL A 271 15.20 5.35 30.48
CA VAL A 271 16.39 4.70 29.91
C VAL A 271 16.40 3.19 30.16
N GLU A 272 15.56 2.69 31.08
CA GLU A 272 15.41 1.25 31.35
C GLU A 272 14.45 0.57 30.35
N ASN A 273 13.66 1.37 29.62
CA ASN A 273 12.69 0.85 28.66
C ASN A 273 13.29 0.63 27.27
N ARG A 274 13.68 -0.62 26.99
CA ARG A 274 14.23 -1.10 25.71
C ARG A 274 13.37 -0.75 24.49
N VAL A 275 12.05 -0.71 24.64
CA VAL A 275 11.12 -0.35 23.55
C VAL A 275 11.21 1.14 23.25
N GLN A 276 11.29 1.99 24.28
CA GLN A 276 11.52 3.42 24.09
C GLN A 276 12.90 3.67 23.44
N PHE A 277 13.94 2.93 23.82
CA PHE A 277 15.29 3.06 23.23
C PHE A 277 15.32 2.77 21.72
N GLN A 278 14.75 1.66 21.27
CA GLN A 278 14.72 1.30 19.84
C GLN A 278 13.86 2.30 19.04
N TYR A 279 12.77 2.74 19.65
CA TYR A 279 11.92 3.80 19.10
C TYR A 279 12.71 5.11 18.91
N HIS A 280 13.57 5.49 19.86
CA HIS A 280 14.42 6.68 19.77
C HIS A 280 15.48 6.62 18.66
N ILE A 281 16.08 5.46 18.39
CA ILE A 281 17.06 5.29 17.29
C ILE A 281 16.36 5.42 15.93
N ALA A 282 15.26 4.69 15.73
CA ALA A 282 14.47 4.78 14.51
C ALA A 282 13.95 6.21 14.28
N LEU A 283 13.59 6.91 15.37
CA LEU A 283 13.19 8.31 15.34
C LEU A 283 14.34 9.23 14.92
N HIS A 284 15.55 9.01 15.44
CA HIS A 284 16.74 9.79 15.09
C HIS A 284 17.11 9.63 13.60
N GLU A 285 17.09 8.40 13.07
CA GLU A 285 17.36 8.13 11.66
C GLU A 285 16.31 8.76 10.73
N ARG A 286 15.03 8.67 11.12
CA ARG A 286 13.94 9.35 10.41
C ARG A 286 14.14 10.86 10.41
N LEU A 287 14.47 11.45 11.56
CA LEU A 287 14.73 12.89 11.66
C LEU A 287 15.94 13.33 10.82
N ALA A 288 17.01 12.54 10.77
CA ALA A 288 18.16 12.82 9.92
C ALA A 288 17.78 12.84 8.43
N ALA A 289 17.02 11.84 7.98
CA ALA A 289 16.52 11.76 6.61
C ALA A 289 15.60 12.95 6.28
N MET A 290 14.71 13.33 7.20
CA MET A 290 13.84 14.50 7.03
C MET A 290 14.61 15.81 6.95
N LEU A 291 15.66 15.97 7.76
CA LEU A 291 16.54 17.13 7.69
C LEU A 291 17.24 17.21 6.32
N GLY A 292 17.66 16.06 5.78
CA GLY A 292 18.19 15.93 4.43
C GLY A 292 17.20 16.40 3.35
N LEU A 293 15.96 15.92 3.40
CA LEU A 293 14.90 16.33 2.47
C LEU A 293 14.56 17.83 2.60
N ALA A 294 14.53 18.37 3.82
CA ALA A 294 14.32 19.78 4.07
C ALA A 294 15.40 20.65 3.42
N ASN A 295 16.67 20.23 3.54
CA ASN A 295 17.81 20.93 2.93
C ASN A 295 17.71 20.95 1.40
N THR A 296 17.37 19.81 0.79
CA THR A 296 17.19 19.70 -0.66
C THR A 296 16.04 20.58 -1.13
N ALA A 297 14.86 20.47 -0.52
CA ALA A 297 13.69 21.27 -0.87
C ALA A 297 13.97 22.79 -0.74
N LEU A 298 14.72 23.20 0.29
CA LEU A 298 15.09 24.59 0.49
C LEU A 298 16.07 25.09 -0.58
N ASN A 299 17.05 24.28 -0.99
CA ASN A 299 18.00 24.62 -2.05
C ASN A 299 17.32 24.75 -3.42
N ASP A 300 16.41 23.83 -3.75
CA ASP A 300 15.63 23.87 -4.99
C ASP A 300 14.74 25.12 -5.02
N LEU A 301 14.13 25.44 -3.88
CA LEU A 301 13.26 26.60 -3.75
C LEU A 301 14.02 27.93 -3.78
N LEU A 302 15.25 27.98 -3.25
CA LEU A 302 16.15 29.12 -3.40
C LEU A 302 16.52 29.37 -4.86
N THR A 303 16.83 28.29 -5.59
CA THR A 303 17.14 28.34 -7.03
C THR A 303 15.94 28.88 -7.81
N LEU A 304 14.73 28.38 -7.49
CA LEU A 304 13.48 28.84 -8.07
C LEU A 304 13.18 30.32 -7.75
N ARG A 305 13.44 30.76 -6.50
CA ARG A 305 13.26 32.15 -6.09
C ARG A 305 14.19 33.09 -6.86
N LEU A 306 15.45 32.72 -7.03
CA LEU A 306 16.42 33.49 -7.83
C LEU A 306 15.95 33.64 -9.28
N ALA A 307 15.31 32.60 -9.84
CA ALA A 307 14.77 32.64 -11.19
C ALA A 307 13.49 33.48 -11.34
N ARG A 308 12.62 33.54 -10.32
CA ARG A 308 11.25 34.10 -10.45
C ARG A 308 11.02 35.41 -9.72
N SER A 309 11.73 35.66 -8.61
CA SER A 309 11.60 36.87 -7.78
C SER A 309 10.15 37.20 -7.36
N ASP A 310 9.31 36.20 -7.09
CA ASP A 310 7.91 36.40 -6.70
C ASP A 310 7.66 36.26 -5.19
N ALA A 311 6.60 36.89 -4.68
CA ALA A 311 6.30 36.93 -3.25
C ALA A 311 5.86 35.56 -2.66
N MET A 312 5.43 34.63 -3.51
CA MET A 312 4.97 33.30 -3.09
C MET A 312 6.15 32.41 -2.75
N THR A 313 7.17 32.37 -3.62
CA THR A 313 8.43 31.65 -3.37
C THR A 313 9.13 32.16 -2.11
N ALA A 314 9.09 33.47 -1.85
CA ALA A 314 9.62 34.04 -0.61
C ALA A 314 8.90 33.54 0.66
N LYS A 315 7.55 33.46 0.65
CA LYS A 315 6.78 32.95 1.80
C LYS A 315 7.05 31.46 2.05
N LEU A 316 7.14 30.67 0.99
CA LEU A 316 7.42 29.23 1.08
C LEU A 316 8.83 28.96 1.61
N GLU A 317 9.81 29.79 1.22
CA GLU A 317 11.16 29.74 1.78
C GLU A 317 11.16 30.01 3.29
N THR A 318 10.49 31.07 3.73
CA THR A 318 10.41 31.41 5.16
C THR A 318 9.78 30.28 5.98
N HIS A 319 8.71 29.67 5.46
CA HIS A 319 8.06 28.53 6.11
C HIS A 319 8.99 27.32 6.19
N LEU A 320 9.65 26.96 5.09
CA LEU A 320 10.62 25.85 5.06
C LEU A 320 11.79 26.06 6.01
N ARG A 321 12.37 27.26 6.06
CA ARG A 321 13.43 27.60 7.02
C ARG A 321 12.98 27.45 8.47
N THR A 322 11.75 27.85 8.76
CA THR A 322 11.17 27.72 10.10
C THR A 322 11.04 26.24 10.50
N LYS A 323 10.49 25.41 9.62
CA LYS A 323 10.36 23.96 9.87
C LYS A 323 11.71 23.25 9.94
N GLN A 324 12.66 23.62 9.08
CA GLN A 324 14.04 23.13 9.12
C GLN A 324 14.71 23.45 10.46
N GLN A 325 14.58 24.68 10.96
CA GLN A 325 15.12 25.08 12.27
C GLN A 325 14.48 24.30 13.41
N GLN A 326 13.16 24.09 13.39
CA GLN A 326 12.47 23.27 14.38
C GLN A 326 12.99 21.82 14.40
N LEU A 327 13.12 21.20 13.22
CA LEU A 327 13.70 19.86 13.10
C LEU A 327 15.15 19.81 13.57
N GLN A 328 15.94 20.83 13.27
CA GLN A 328 17.35 20.89 13.66
C GLN A 328 17.50 21.02 15.18
N ILE A 329 16.60 21.74 15.86
CA ILE A 329 16.54 21.81 17.32
C ILE A 329 16.21 20.44 17.92
N VAL A 330 15.18 19.76 17.41
CA VAL A 330 14.79 18.41 17.89
C VAL A 330 15.92 17.40 17.63
N PHE A 331 16.53 17.46 16.45
CA PHE A 331 17.65 16.62 16.07
C PHE A 331 18.85 16.86 17.00
N GLN A 332 19.21 18.12 17.28
CA GLN A 332 20.27 18.47 18.24
C GLN A 332 19.93 18.02 19.67
N GLN A 333 18.68 18.12 20.10
CA GLN A 333 18.24 17.62 21.41
C GLN A 333 18.40 16.10 21.55
N LEU A 334 18.17 15.35 20.46
CA LEU A 334 18.44 13.91 20.41
C LEU A 334 19.94 13.59 20.28
N THR A 335 20.70 14.43 19.56
CA THR A 335 22.14 14.23 19.30
C THR A 335 23.04 14.64 20.48
N ASN A 336 22.61 15.62 21.30
CA ASN A 336 23.33 16.07 22.50
C ASN A 336 23.24 15.05 23.67
N VAL A 337 22.48 13.97 23.51
CA VAL A 337 22.66 12.75 24.29
C VAL A 337 23.80 12.00 23.64
N ASP A 338 24.94 11.86 24.32
CA ASP A 338 26.20 11.34 23.77
C ASP A 338 26.01 9.99 23.06
N LEU A 339 25.63 10.05 21.78
CA LEU A 339 25.03 8.95 21.03
C LEU A 339 26.01 7.78 20.76
N PRO A 340 27.32 7.99 20.75
CA PRO A 340 28.30 6.93 20.77
C PRO A 340 28.53 6.32 22.17
N ASP A 341 28.54 7.15 23.22
CA ASP A 341 28.88 6.72 24.58
C ASP A 341 27.71 6.04 25.30
N TRP A 342 26.46 6.47 25.08
CA TRP A 342 25.27 5.73 25.55
C TRP A 342 25.04 4.42 24.79
N ARG A 343 25.40 4.33 23.50
CA ARG A 343 25.23 3.14 22.66
C ARG A 343 26.27 2.11 23.07
N LYS A 344 27.49 2.57 23.33
CA LYS A 344 28.55 1.79 23.95
C LYS A 344 28.18 1.38 25.38
N GLN A 345 27.68 2.28 26.24
CA GLN A 345 27.25 1.92 27.60
C GLN A 345 26.01 1.04 27.65
N TYR A 346 25.10 1.13 26.69
CA TYR A 346 23.92 0.26 26.53
C TYR A 346 24.34 -1.10 25.98
N GLN A 347 25.23 -1.14 24.99
CA GLN A 347 25.84 -2.38 24.48
C GLN A 347 26.75 -3.05 25.50
N ASP A 348 27.44 -2.27 26.33
CA ASP A 348 28.29 -2.75 27.42
C ASP A 348 27.40 -3.21 28.57
N ARG A 349 26.40 -2.44 29.03
CA ARG A 349 25.49 -2.86 30.12
C ARG A 349 24.51 -3.96 29.74
N HIS A 350 23.90 -3.95 28.56
CA HIS A 350 23.06 -5.06 28.08
C HIS A 350 23.88 -6.20 27.52
N GLY A 351 25.08 -5.95 27.01
CA GLY A 351 26.07 -6.99 26.80
C GLY A 351 26.52 -7.60 28.12
N GLU A 352 26.61 -6.83 29.20
CA GLU A 352 26.87 -7.29 30.57
C GLU A 352 25.64 -7.92 31.20
N GLN A 353 24.41 -7.51 30.87
CA GLN A 353 23.15 -8.08 31.37
C GLN A 353 22.74 -9.33 30.61
N GLU A 354 23.01 -9.42 29.31
CA GLU A 354 22.96 -10.66 28.52
C GLU A 354 24.12 -11.54 28.91
N LYS A 355 25.35 -11.01 29.08
CA LYS A 355 26.44 -11.81 29.66
C LYS A 355 26.10 -12.24 31.06
N GLN A 356 25.45 -11.43 31.91
CA GLN A 356 24.98 -11.77 33.26
C GLN A 356 23.75 -12.69 33.20
N SER A 357 22.88 -12.64 32.20
CA SER A 357 21.76 -13.59 32.05
C SER A 357 22.26 -14.94 31.49
N LEU A 358 23.29 -14.89 30.64
CA LEU A 358 24.11 -16.01 30.21
C LEU A 358 25.01 -16.54 31.35
N TRP A 359 25.45 -15.67 32.28
CA TRP A 359 26.27 -16.02 33.45
C TRP A 359 25.44 -16.51 34.64
N LEU A 360 24.22 -16.00 34.81
CA LEU A 360 23.28 -16.32 35.88
C LEU A 360 22.35 -17.49 35.49
N GLY A 361 22.48 -18.02 34.27
CA GLY A 361 22.06 -19.39 33.96
C GLY A 361 20.60 -19.58 33.55
N ASN A 362 19.92 -18.60 32.95
CA ASN A 362 18.65 -18.88 32.25
C ASN A 362 18.91 -19.06 30.75
N ALA A 363 19.44 -20.23 30.39
CA ALA A 363 19.74 -20.59 29.01
C ALA A 363 18.45 -20.62 28.17
N VAL A 364 18.42 -19.83 27.09
CA VAL A 364 17.49 -20.08 25.98
C VAL A 364 17.92 -21.40 25.33
N SER A 365 17.00 -22.35 25.17
CA SER A 365 17.34 -23.65 24.58
C SER A 365 17.84 -23.44 23.15
N PRO A 366 18.83 -24.23 22.67
CA PRO A 366 19.11 -24.31 21.25
C PRO A 366 17.82 -24.61 20.46
N TRP A 367 17.81 -24.24 19.19
CA TRP A 367 16.68 -24.54 18.31
C TRP A 367 16.43 -26.05 18.25
N GLU A 368 15.16 -26.45 18.44
CA GLU A 368 14.75 -27.85 18.47
C GLU A 368 13.83 -28.17 17.29
N SER A 369 14.13 -29.26 16.58
CA SER A 369 13.22 -29.83 15.59
C SER A 369 11.99 -30.41 16.28
N ARG A 370 10.79 -30.01 15.86
CA ARG A 370 9.53 -30.51 16.44
C ARG A 370 8.85 -31.55 15.58
N ARG A 371 8.76 -31.28 14.27
CA ARG A 371 7.92 -32.06 13.38
C ARG A 371 8.39 -31.94 11.95
N GLN A 372 8.49 -33.05 11.23
CA GLN A 372 8.61 -33.01 9.78
C GLN A 372 7.28 -32.56 9.17
N ILE A 373 7.30 -31.45 8.43
CA ILE A 373 6.10 -30.83 7.85
C ILE A 373 6.00 -31.06 6.33
N GLY A 374 7.13 -31.35 5.67
CA GLY A 374 7.19 -31.68 4.26
C GLY A 374 8.30 -32.68 3.92
N ASN A 375 8.04 -33.54 2.95
CA ASN A 375 9.03 -34.46 2.37
C ASN A 375 8.81 -34.50 0.86
N GLY A 376 9.82 -34.13 0.09
CA GLY A 376 9.75 -34.13 -1.38
C GLY A 376 11.00 -34.73 -2.00
N ALA A 377 10.97 -34.92 -3.32
CA ALA A 377 12.12 -35.39 -4.10
C ALA A 377 13.37 -34.49 -3.98
N HIS A 378 13.16 -33.26 -3.51
CA HIS A 378 14.10 -32.14 -3.56
C HIS A 378 14.61 -31.69 -2.18
N GLY A 379 14.07 -32.28 -1.11
CA GLY A 379 14.46 -31.93 0.25
C GLY A 379 13.42 -32.31 1.29
N ARG A 380 13.78 -32.09 2.54
CA ARG A 380 12.91 -32.27 3.71
C ARG A 380 12.67 -30.93 4.38
N VAL A 381 11.44 -30.69 4.82
CA VAL A 381 11.08 -29.50 5.58
C VAL A 381 10.61 -29.92 6.96
N ALA A 382 11.21 -29.35 8.00
CA ALA A 382 10.82 -29.55 9.39
C ALA A 382 10.47 -28.22 10.04
N ALA A 383 9.52 -28.24 10.96
CA ALA A 383 9.23 -27.12 11.85
C ALA A 383 10.21 -27.15 13.03
N TRP A 384 10.80 -26.01 13.32
CA TRP A 384 11.75 -25.79 14.41
C TRP A 384 11.21 -24.71 15.32
N VAL A 385 11.48 -24.83 16.61
CA VAL A 385 11.11 -23.83 17.61
C VAL A 385 12.30 -23.48 18.50
N LYS A 386 12.28 -22.26 19.01
CA LYS A 386 13.17 -21.78 20.06
C LYS A 386 12.32 -21.63 21.32
N VAL A 387 12.77 -22.18 22.44
CA VAL A 387 12.07 -22.10 23.73
C VAL A 387 12.94 -21.38 24.75
N ASP A 388 12.31 -20.59 25.63
CA ASP A 388 12.98 -20.05 26.80
C ASP A 388 13.14 -21.11 27.90
N HIS A 389 13.77 -20.71 29.01
CA HIS A 389 14.01 -21.56 30.18
C HIS A 389 12.74 -22.08 30.87
N GLU A 390 11.58 -21.46 30.62
CA GLU A 390 10.29 -21.91 31.14
C GLU A 390 9.59 -22.90 30.18
N GLY A 391 10.24 -23.23 29.06
CA GLY A 391 9.67 -24.05 27.99
C GLY A 391 8.67 -23.32 27.11
N THR A 392 8.57 -21.99 27.23
CA THR A 392 7.68 -21.17 26.41
C THR A 392 8.31 -20.98 25.04
N ILE A 393 7.53 -21.22 23.98
CA ILE A 393 7.99 -20.97 22.60
C ILE A 393 8.15 -19.46 22.41
N ILE A 394 9.35 -19.03 22.02
CA ILE A 394 9.68 -17.63 21.75
C ILE A 394 9.91 -17.34 20.25
N ASP A 395 10.22 -18.37 19.46
CA ASP A 395 10.31 -18.26 18.00
C ASP A 395 10.05 -19.61 17.30
N ARG A 396 9.71 -19.55 16.00
CA ARG A 396 9.39 -20.68 15.14
C ARG A 396 9.87 -20.42 13.71
N LEU A 397 10.34 -21.47 13.05
CA LEU A 397 10.71 -21.41 11.64
C LEU A 397 10.48 -22.75 10.93
N ALA A 398 10.41 -22.70 9.61
CA ALA A 398 10.53 -23.87 8.77
C ALA A 398 11.99 -24.01 8.30
N ARG A 399 12.62 -25.15 8.57
CA ARG A 399 13.95 -25.50 8.08
C ARG A 399 13.79 -26.46 6.91
N LYS A 400 14.22 -26.05 5.71
CA LYS A 400 14.33 -26.91 4.54
C LYS A 400 15.77 -27.37 4.36
N ASP A 401 15.99 -28.68 4.35
CA ASP A 401 17.25 -29.28 3.96
C ASP A 401 17.15 -29.66 2.48
N ALA A 402 17.79 -28.87 1.62
CA ALA A 402 17.73 -28.97 0.18
C ALA A 402 18.99 -29.65 -0.36
N ALA A 403 18.81 -30.66 -1.20
CA ALA A 403 19.91 -31.36 -1.89
C ALA A 403 19.85 -31.15 -3.41
N ASN A 404 19.19 -30.07 -3.84
CA ASN A 404 18.95 -29.79 -5.24
C ASN A 404 20.19 -29.27 -5.94
N GLU A 405 20.52 -29.91 -7.06
CA GLU A 405 21.31 -29.28 -8.10
C GLU A 405 20.33 -28.60 -9.06
N ASN A 406 20.17 -27.28 -8.94
CA ASN A 406 19.63 -26.52 -10.06
C ASN A 406 20.78 -26.32 -11.05
N PRO A 407 20.74 -26.88 -12.27
CA PRO A 407 21.72 -26.58 -13.29
C PRO A 407 22.05 -25.09 -13.52
N ASN A 408 21.15 -24.16 -13.18
CA ASN A 408 21.42 -22.72 -13.21
C ASN A 408 22.36 -22.23 -12.09
N ASP A 409 22.57 -23.03 -11.04
CA ASP A 409 23.50 -22.74 -9.94
C ASP A 409 24.96 -23.03 -10.33
N SER A 410 25.18 -23.74 -11.44
CA SER A 410 26.54 -24.04 -11.93
C SER A 410 27.20 -22.81 -12.57
N ALA A 411 28.49 -22.61 -12.28
CA ALA A 411 29.26 -21.36 -12.40
C ALA A 411 29.35 -20.68 -13.78
N GLY A 412 28.68 -21.20 -14.82
CA GLY A 412 28.58 -20.57 -16.14
C GLY A 412 27.25 -19.89 -16.46
N TRP A 413 26.20 -20.13 -15.66
CA TRP A 413 24.80 -19.77 -16.01
C TRP A 413 24.16 -18.76 -15.04
N SER A 414 24.93 -18.36 -14.06
CA SER A 414 24.49 -17.72 -12.83
C SER A 414 24.45 -16.20 -12.86
N ASN A 415 24.91 -15.60 -13.95
CA ASN A 415 25.05 -14.15 -14.12
C ASN A 415 23.69 -13.43 -14.10
N VAL A 416 22.59 -14.19 -14.29
CA VAL A 416 21.22 -13.69 -14.29
C VAL A 416 20.66 -13.53 -12.86
N TRP A 417 21.07 -14.42 -11.95
CA TRP A 417 20.58 -14.50 -10.56
C TRP A 417 21.45 -13.75 -9.56
N ARG A 418 22.77 -13.70 -9.82
CA ARG A 418 23.76 -13.20 -8.87
C ARG A 418 23.67 -11.68 -8.74
N TRP A 419 23.17 -11.21 -7.60
CA TRP A 419 23.63 -9.94 -7.05
C TRP A 419 25.16 -9.99 -6.93
N PRO A 420 25.91 -8.87 -7.09
CA PRO A 420 27.33 -8.90 -7.45
C PRO A 420 28.32 -9.52 -6.44
N THR A 421 27.85 -10.18 -5.38
CA THR A 421 28.66 -10.48 -4.19
C THR A 421 28.72 -11.94 -3.74
N ASP A 422 27.87 -12.86 -4.23
CA ASP A 422 27.94 -14.28 -3.82
C ASP A 422 27.73 -15.26 -4.99
N GLU A 423 28.84 -15.81 -5.48
CA GLU A 423 28.85 -16.83 -6.52
C GLU A 423 28.36 -18.21 -6.06
N THR A 424 28.15 -18.40 -4.76
CA THR A 424 27.80 -19.70 -4.17
C THR A 424 26.32 -19.80 -3.80
N MET A 425 25.57 -18.71 -3.95
CA MET A 425 24.14 -18.65 -3.62
C MET A 425 23.31 -19.47 -4.63
N PRO A 426 22.46 -20.40 -4.16
CA PRO A 426 21.55 -21.14 -5.03
C PRO A 426 20.42 -20.24 -5.52
N SER A 427 19.92 -20.53 -6.72
CA SER A 427 18.84 -19.79 -7.39
C SER A 427 17.54 -19.70 -6.57
N GLU A 428 17.19 -20.73 -5.80
CA GLU A 428 16.05 -20.69 -4.87
C GLU A 428 16.19 -19.55 -3.86
N VAL A 429 17.37 -19.44 -3.23
CA VAL A 429 17.67 -18.37 -2.27
C VAL A 429 17.68 -17.01 -2.96
N ALA A 430 18.28 -16.91 -4.15
CA ALA A 430 18.30 -15.67 -4.92
C ALA A 430 16.88 -15.18 -5.29
N ALA A 431 15.97 -16.08 -5.68
CA ALA A 431 14.58 -15.77 -5.95
C ALA A 431 13.86 -15.25 -4.71
N MET A 432 13.98 -15.98 -3.60
CA MET A 432 13.32 -15.60 -2.35
C MET A 432 13.87 -14.27 -1.79
N TYR A 433 15.19 -14.02 -1.88
CA TYR A 433 15.75 -12.74 -1.46
C TYR A 433 15.36 -11.57 -2.37
N LYS A 434 15.22 -11.79 -3.68
CA LYS A 434 14.68 -10.75 -4.58
C LYS A 434 13.24 -10.39 -4.22
N LEU A 435 12.43 -11.39 -3.87
CA LEU A 435 11.02 -11.21 -3.55
C LEU A 435 10.78 -10.67 -2.13
N ARG A 436 11.66 -11.00 -1.16
CA ARG A 436 11.51 -10.63 0.25
C ARG A 436 11.29 -9.12 0.52
N PRO A 437 12.09 -8.18 -0.03
CA PRO A 437 11.95 -6.76 0.28
C PRO A 437 10.73 -6.10 -0.39
N LEU A 438 10.02 -6.83 -1.27
CA LEU A 438 8.92 -6.25 -2.03
C LEU A 438 7.67 -6.07 -1.17
N LYS A 439 7.02 -4.91 -1.32
CA LYS A 439 5.77 -4.61 -0.61
C LYS A 439 4.67 -5.62 -0.96
N GLY A 440 4.10 -6.25 0.07
CA GLY A 440 3.04 -7.26 -0.05
C GLY A 440 3.54 -8.67 -0.34
N SER A 441 4.86 -8.89 -0.43
CA SER A 441 5.47 -10.22 -0.59
C SER A 441 5.14 -11.15 0.57
N SER A 442 5.25 -10.66 1.80
CA SER A 442 4.91 -11.42 3.02
C SER A 442 3.49 -11.96 3.05
N ASP A 443 2.57 -11.35 2.30
CA ASP A 443 1.16 -11.73 2.30
C ASP A 443 0.86 -12.88 1.33
N CYS A 444 1.76 -13.21 0.40
CA CYS A 444 1.47 -14.17 -0.67
C CYS A 444 2.67 -15.04 -1.09
N ILE A 445 3.85 -14.84 -0.51
CA ILE A 445 5.07 -15.60 -0.78
C ILE A 445 5.69 -15.95 0.57
N VAL A 446 6.12 -17.20 0.74
CA VAL A 446 6.83 -17.65 1.94
C VAL A 446 8.17 -16.90 2.06
N GLN A 447 8.37 -16.23 3.19
CA GLN A 447 9.54 -15.42 3.44
C GLN A 447 10.75 -16.26 3.86
N ILE A 448 11.87 -16.04 3.17
CA ILE A 448 13.18 -16.56 3.58
C ILE A 448 13.73 -15.72 4.74
N ARG A 449 14.13 -16.39 5.82
CA ARG A 449 14.83 -15.78 6.95
C ARG A 449 16.34 -15.77 6.71
N ASN A 450 16.91 -16.94 6.45
CA ASN A 450 18.36 -17.15 6.26
C ASN A 450 18.62 -18.42 5.41
N TRP A 451 19.84 -18.63 4.94
CA TRP A 451 20.26 -19.84 4.24
C TRP A 451 21.75 -20.15 4.48
N ARG A 452 22.12 -21.42 4.28
CA ARG A 452 23.50 -21.90 4.47
C ARG A 452 23.90 -22.97 3.50
N LYS A 453 25.20 -23.04 3.25
CA LYS A 453 25.84 -24.12 2.51
C LYS A 453 26.30 -25.20 3.48
N VAL A 454 25.95 -26.45 3.21
CA VAL A 454 26.46 -27.60 3.96
C VAL A 454 27.67 -28.14 3.21
N SER A 455 28.78 -28.34 3.92
CA SER A 455 29.95 -29.00 3.35
C SER A 455 29.57 -30.35 2.72
N LYS A 456 30.13 -30.66 1.55
CA LYS A 456 29.96 -31.99 0.97
C LYS A 456 30.63 -33.01 1.87
N GLU A 457 29.90 -34.04 2.28
CA GLU A 457 30.52 -35.25 2.84
C GLU A 457 31.42 -35.89 1.78
N ASP A 458 32.49 -36.56 2.20
CA ASP A 458 33.39 -37.26 1.28
C ASP A 458 32.58 -38.29 0.45
N GLY A 459 32.54 -38.09 -0.87
CA GLY A 459 31.78 -38.93 -1.80
C GLY A 459 30.34 -38.47 -2.10
N ALA A 460 29.84 -37.41 -1.47
CA ALA A 460 28.54 -36.84 -1.80
C ALA A 460 28.56 -36.20 -3.21
N SER A 461 27.67 -36.67 -4.09
CA SER A 461 27.57 -36.13 -5.45
C SER A 461 27.04 -34.70 -5.49
N ARG A 462 26.10 -34.36 -4.58
CA ARG A 462 25.31 -33.12 -4.64
C ARG A 462 25.70 -32.10 -3.58
N GLN A 463 25.62 -30.83 -3.93
CA GLN A 463 25.73 -29.72 -2.98
C GLN A 463 24.45 -29.64 -2.15
N ARG A 464 24.58 -29.57 -0.83
CA ARG A 464 23.44 -29.39 0.09
C ARG A 464 23.39 -27.97 0.63
N PHE A 465 22.17 -27.49 0.88
CA PHE A 465 21.90 -26.19 1.48
C PHE A 465 20.78 -26.31 2.50
N ILE A 466 20.82 -25.48 3.53
CA ILE A 466 19.75 -25.35 4.50
C ILE A 466 19.10 -23.98 4.30
N LEU A 467 17.79 -23.94 4.15
CA LEU A 467 17.01 -22.71 4.10
C LEU A 467 16.19 -22.61 5.38
N TYR A 468 16.19 -21.42 5.97
CA TYR A 468 15.35 -21.06 7.11
C TYR A 468 14.28 -20.11 6.61
N MET A 469 13.02 -20.45 6.82
CA MET A 469 11.86 -19.74 6.28
C MET A 469 10.84 -19.49 7.38
N GLU A 470 9.91 -18.58 7.16
CA GLU A 470 8.73 -18.49 8.02
C GLU A 470 7.95 -19.83 8.06
N LEU A 471 7.30 -20.10 9.19
CA LEU A 471 6.50 -21.31 9.39
C LEU A 471 5.02 -21.02 9.16
N CYS A 472 4.48 -21.44 8.03
CA CYS A 472 3.03 -21.38 7.77
C CYS A 472 2.29 -22.51 8.49
N GLN A 473 1.27 -22.17 9.28
CA GLN A 473 0.75 -23.09 10.29
C GLN A 473 -0.43 -23.97 9.84
N ARG A 474 -1.05 -23.68 8.69
CA ARG A 474 -2.34 -24.26 8.31
C ARG A 474 -2.24 -25.28 7.16
N GLY A 475 -1.06 -25.87 7.01
CA GLY A 475 -0.79 -26.88 5.98
C GLY A 475 -0.71 -26.29 4.58
N ASP A 476 -1.05 -27.11 3.59
CA ASP A 476 -0.96 -26.79 2.16
C ASP A 476 -2.30 -27.03 1.45
N LEU A 477 -2.47 -26.47 0.25
CA LEU A 477 -3.70 -26.62 -0.53
C LEU A 477 -3.95 -28.08 -0.97
N TRP A 478 -2.90 -28.90 -1.07
CA TRP A 478 -3.06 -30.32 -1.35
C TRP A 478 -3.75 -31.06 -0.18
N ARG A 479 -3.43 -30.70 1.06
CA ARG A 479 -4.14 -31.19 2.25
C ARG A 479 -5.59 -30.74 2.26
N VAL A 480 -5.88 -29.47 1.95
CA VAL A 480 -7.28 -28.98 1.84
C VAL A 480 -8.08 -29.83 0.87
N ARG A 481 -7.50 -30.16 -0.28
CA ARG A 481 -8.10 -31.07 -1.27
C ARG A 481 -8.31 -32.48 -0.70
N ASN A 482 -7.29 -33.05 -0.06
CA ASN A 482 -7.29 -34.46 0.33
C ASN A 482 -8.11 -34.75 1.59
N LEU A 483 -8.44 -33.75 2.40
CA LEU A 483 -9.29 -33.93 3.59
C LEU A 483 -10.70 -34.46 3.26
N HIS A 484 -11.10 -34.40 1.98
CA HIS A 484 -12.37 -34.93 1.48
C HIS A 484 -12.20 -36.21 0.64
N GLN A 485 -10.98 -36.73 0.47
CA GLN A 485 -10.77 -37.99 -0.25
C GLN A 485 -11.24 -39.17 0.61
N GLY A 486 -12.12 -39.99 0.05
CA GLY A 486 -12.70 -41.15 0.73
C GLY A 486 -14.00 -40.85 1.49
N ASP A 487 -14.44 -39.59 1.58
CA ASP A 487 -15.78 -39.26 2.05
C ASP A 487 -16.82 -39.76 1.02
N PRO A 488 -17.87 -40.50 1.41
CA PRO A 488 -18.95 -40.87 0.50
C PRO A 488 -19.66 -39.65 -0.12
N ASN A 489 -19.59 -38.47 0.52
CA ASN A 489 -20.09 -37.20 0.01
C ASN A 489 -18.97 -36.14 0.05
N PRO A 490 -18.00 -36.18 -0.88
CA PRO A 490 -16.87 -35.27 -0.84
C PRO A 490 -17.35 -33.83 -0.99
N SER A 491 -17.11 -33.01 0.04
CA SER A 491 -17.34 -31.56 -0.04
C SER A 491 -16.17 -30.93 -0.80
N LEU A 492 -16.47 -30.14 -1.81
CA LEU A 492 -15.47 -29.31 -2.46
C LEU A 492 -15.22 -28.02 -1.65
N PRO A 493 -14.03 -27.39 -1.74
CA PRO A 493 -13.78 -26.12 -1.09
C PRO A 493 -14.77 -25.05 -1.56
N PRO A 494 -15.22 -24.15 -0.67
CA PRO A 494 -16.20 -23.13 -1.02
C PRO A 494 -15.65 -22.15 -2.06
N GLU A 495 -16.50 -21.69 -2.99
CA GLU A 495 -16.13 -20.73 -4.03
C GLU A 495 -15.44 -19.45 -3.49
N PRO A 496 -15.93 -18.80 -2.41
CA PRO A 496 -15.24 -17.67 -1.80
C PRO A 496 -13.77 -17.94 -1.41
N PHE A 497 -13.44 -19.17 -1.00
CA PHE A 497 -12.07 -19.56 -0.70
C PHE A 497 -11.21 -19.68 -1.96
N LEU A 498 -11.77 -20.19 -3.07
CA LEU A 498 -11.06 -20.23 -4.34
C LEU A 498 -10.76 -18.83 -4.87
N TRP A 499 -11.67 -17.87 -4.66
CA TRP A 499 -11.41 -16.47 -4.95
C TRP A 499 -10.28 -15.88 -4.11
N SER A 500 -10.18 -16.23 -2.81
CA SER A 500 -9.08 -15.77 -1.94
C SER A 500 -7.72 -16.36 -2.37
N VAL A 501 -7.71 -17.64 -2.78
CA VAL A 501 -6.52 -18.31 -3.33
C VAL A 501 -6.10 -17.67 -4.65
N LEU A 502 -7.05 -17.41 -5.56
CA LEU A 502 -6.78 -16.71 -6.82
C LEU A 502 -6.23 -15.30 -6.58
N GLU A 503 -6.74 -14.54 -5.60
CA GLU A 503 -6.18 -13.22 -5.27
C GLU A 503 -4.74 -13.33 -4.79
N SER A 504 -4.44 -14.29 -3.91
CA SER A 504 -3.08 -14.51 -3.39
C SER A 504 -2.11 -14.93 -4.50
N LEU A 505 -2.53 -15.81 -5.41
CA LEU A 505 -1.74 -16.22 -6.57
C LEU A 505 -1.55 -15.08 -7.58
N CYS A 506 -2.54 -14.19 -7.75
CA CYS A 506 -2.38 -12.99 -8.57
C CYS A 506 -1.34 -12.04 -7.98
N ASP A 507 -1.40 -11.81 -6.67
CA ASP A 507 -0.43 -10.95 -5.97
C ASP A 507 1.00 -11.51 -6.12
N ALA A 508 1.19 -12.81 -5.87
CA ALA A 508 2.47 -13.48 -6.07
C ALA A 508 2.94 -13.45 -7.53
N GLY A 509 2.02 -13.67 -8.48
CA GLY A 509 2.29 -13.63 -9.92
C GLY A 509 2.75 -12.25 -10.40
N LEU A 510 2.11 -11.18 -9.91
CA LEU A 510 2.50 -9.80 -10.22
C LEU A 510 3.86 -9.45 -9.62
N LEU A 511 4.13 -9.84 -8.37
CA LEU A 511 5.44 -9.67 -7.74
C LEU A 511 6.54 -10.41 -8.51
N MET A 512 6.30 -11.66 -8.91
CA MET A 512 7.25 -12.41 -9.73
C MET A 512 7.45 -11.77 -11.10
N GLN A 513 6.40 -11.24 -11.73
CA GLN A 513 6.47 -10.71 -13.09
C GLN A 513 7.08 -9.30 -13.16
N TYR A 514 6.73 -8.42 -12.22
CA TYR A 514 7.01 -6.98 -12.28
C TYR A 514 7.77 -6.43 -11.07
N GLY A 515 7.98 -7.23 -10.01
CA GLY A 515 8.58 -6.75 -8.76
C GLY A 515 7.61 -5.96 -7.88
N GLU A 516 6.35 -5.89 -8.27
CA GLU A 516 5.32 -5.17 -7.53
C GLU A 516 3.92 -5.67 -7.86
N ILE A 517 2.96 -5.34 -7.00
CA ILE A 517 1.56 -5.76 -7.16
C ILE A 517 0.81 -4.85 -8.17
N ALA A 518 1.39 -3.71 -8.57
CA ALA A 518 0.83 -2.82 -9.57
C ALA A 518 1.35 -3.19 -10.98
N PRO A 519 0.47 -3.47 -11.97
CA PRO A 519 0.91 -4.01 -13.27
C PRO A 519 1.76 -3.06 -14.16
N HIS A 520 2.08 -1.84 -13.70
CA HIS A 520 2.81 -0.81 -14.46
C HIS A 520 3.56 0.18 -13.56
N GLY A 521 4.07 -0.23 -12.40
CA GLY A 521 4.86 0.70 -11.61
C GLY A 521 6.31 0.75 -12.05
N ASP A 522 7.12 1.41 -11.25
CA ASP A 522 8.46 1.89 -11.61
C ASP A 522 9.46 0.76 -11.87
N LEU A 523 9.18 -0.47 -11.40
CA LEU A 523 10.08 -1.61 -11.54
C LEU A 523 9.80 -2.44 -12.80
N ALA A 524 8.65 -2.29 -13.45
CA ALA A 524 8.20 -3.20 -14.51
C ALA A 524 9.17 -3.31 -15.71
N ASP A 525 9.90 -2.24 -16.05
CA ASP A 525 10.83 -2.21 -17.17
C ASP A 525 12.24 -2.75 -16.84
N VAL A 526 12.59 -2.81 -15.55
CA VAL A 526 13.92 -3.22 -15.06
C VAL A 526 13.91 -4.56 -14.32
N TRP A 527 12.72 -5.05 -13.95
CA TRP A 527 12.53 -6.27 -13.19
C TRP A 527 12.60 -7.51 -14.10
N PRO A 528 13.55 -8.44 -13.88
CA PRO A 528 13.54 -9.73 -14.57
C PRO A 528 12.43 -10.62 -13.99
N SER A 529 11.54 -11.10 -14.85
CA SER A 529 10.42 -11.93 -14.41
C SER A 529 10.91 -13.25 -13.81
N ILE A 530 10.39 -13.64 -12.65
CA ILE A 530 10.66 -14.93 -12.02
C ILE A 530 9.63 -15.95 -12.53
N ILE A 531 10.11 -17.00 -13.19
CA ILE A 531 9.28 -18.14 -13.59
C ILE A 531 9.47 -19.22 -12.55
N HIS A 532 8.40 -19.60 -11.85
CA HIS A 532 8.47 -20.49 -10.69
C HIS A 532 8.78 -21.94 -11.10
N GLY A 533 8.22 -22.38 -12.24
CA GLY A 533 8.49 -23.71 -12.82
C GLY A 533 7.77 -24.90 -12.16
N ASP A 534 7.24 -24.76 -10.94
CA ASP A 534 6.60 -25.85 -10.17
C ASP A 534 5.36 -25.37 -9.37
N MET A 535 4.50 -24.56 -9.98
CA MET A 535 3.27 -24.12 -9.32
C MET A 535 2.25 -25.27 -9.25
N LYS A 536 2.07 -25.81 -8.03
CA LYS A 536 1.14 -26.89 -7.70
C LYS A 536 0.57 -26.69 -6.30
N ALA A 537 -0.51 -27.41 -5.97
CA ALA A 537 -1.23 -27.22 -4.70
C ALA A 537 -0.35 -27.49 -3.46
N ASP A 538 0.59 -28.43 -3.56
CA ASP A 538 1.55 -28.76 -2.50
C ASP A 538 2.52 -27.60 -2.20
N ASN A 539 2.77 -26.74 -3.19
CA ASN A 539 3.66 -25.58 -3.08
C ASN A 539 2.89 -24.29 -2.72
N MET A 540 1.62 -24.42 -2.33
CA MET A 540 0.81 -23.33 -1.79
C MET A 540 0.46 -23.64 -0.34
N VAL A 541 1.18 -23.02 0.58
CA VAL A 541 0.97 -23.18 2.02
C VAL A 541 -0.03 -22.16 2.55
N LEU A 542 -0.67 -22.47 3.67
CA LEU A 542 -1.72 -21.65 4.28
C LEU A 542 -1.26 -21.12 5.63
N ASP A 543 -1.58 -19.86 5.91
CA ASP A 543 -1.24 -19.22 7.17
C ASP A 543 -2.32 -18.25 7.65
N HIS A 544 -2.07 -17.59 8.79
CA HIS A 544 -2.91 -16.52 9.29
C HIS A 544 -3.09 -15.41 8.24
N ASN A 545 -4.31 -14.87 8.17
CA ASN A 545 -4.67 -13.83 7.21
C ASN A 545 -4.74 -12.46 7.90
N SER A 546 -3.70 -11.66 7.70
CA SER A 546 -3.59 -10.27 8.18
C SER A 546 -3.98 -9.23 7.13
N SER A 547 -4.36 -9.66 5.91
CA SER A 547 -4.56 -8.74 4.78
C SER A 547 -5.84 -7.91 4.84
N GLY A 548 -6.75 -8.24 5.75
CA GLY A 548 -8.11 -7.68 5.83
C GLY A 548 -9.02 -8.06 4.66
N LYS A 549 -8.56 -8.93 3.75
CA LYS A 549 -9.33 -9.44 2.62
C LYS A 549 -9.66 -10.90 2.84
N PHE A 550 -10.91 -11.28 2.62
CA PHE A 550 -11.39 -12.64 2.87
C PHE A 550 -11.00 -13.10 4.28
N SER A 551 -11.19 -12.24 5.28
CA SER A 551 -10.56 -12.35 6.60
C SER A 551 -10.90 -13.64 7.36
N GLY A 552 -12.03 -14.28 7.04
CA GLY A 552 -12.39 -15.58 7.63
C GLY A 552 -11.74 -16.80 6.98
N TYR A 553 -10.94 -16.63 5.92
CA TYR A 553 -10.12 -17.70 5.32
C TYR A 553 -8.64 -17.51 5.62
N PRO A 554 -7.87 -18.61 5.72
CA PRO A 554 -6.43 -18.53 5.78
C PRO A 554 -5.86 -17.93 4.49
N ARG A 555 -4.72 -17.25 4.60
CA ARG A 555 -4.03 -16.64 3.48
C ARG A 555 -3.13 -17.68 2.82
N ALA A 556 -3.18 -17.77 1.50
CA ALA A 556 -2.33 -18.68 0.74
C ALA A 556 -1.01 -18.00 0.38
N LYS A 557 0.11 -18.68 0.62
CA LYS A 557 1.46 -18.23 0.28
C LYS A 557 2.15 -19.24 -0.65
N LEU A 558 2.75 -18.73 -1.72
CA LEU A 558 3.53 -19.52 -2.67
C LEU A 558 4.90 -19.86 -2.07
N ALA A 559 5.30 -21.13 -2.20
CA ALA A 559 6.52 -21.69 -1.63
C ALA A 559 7.30 -22.50 -2.68
N ASP A 560 8.51 -22.93 -2.31
CA ASP A 560 9.38 -23.84 -3.09
C ASP A 560 9.84 -23.28 -4.45
N PHE A 561 10.78 -22.34 -4.40
CA PHE A 561 11.43 -21.77 -5.59
C PHE A 561 12.61 -22.63 -6.08
N GLY A 562 12.66 -23.91 -5.70
CA GLY A 562 13.77 -24.83 -5.95
C GLY A 562 14.15 -25.02 -7.42
N ILE A 563 13.20 -24.78 -8.33
CA ILE A 563 13.41 -24.86 -9.79
C ILE A 563 13.06 -23.57 -10.53
N ALA A 564 12.96 -22.45 -9.81
CA ALA A 564 12.69 -21.16 -10.44
C ALA A 564 13.85 -20.73 -11.35
N PHE A 565 13.53 -19.93 -12.38
CA PHE A 565 14.51 -19.27 -13.26
C PHE A 565 14.05 -17.85 -13.59
N LEU A 566 14.96 -17.01 -14.09
CA LEU A 566 14.65 -15.63 -14.51
C LEU A 566 14.41 -15.56 -16.02
N HIS A 567 13.42 -14.78 -16.42
CA HIS A 567 13.07 -14.46 -17.80
C HIS A 567 13.35 -12.97 -18.10
N PRO A 568 13.92 -12.62 -19.27
CA PRO A 568 14.31 -13.52 -20.36
C PRO A 568 15.50 -14.41 -19.96
N ALA A 569 15.38 -15.70 -20.27
CA ALA A 569 16.45 -16.65 -20.02
C ALA A 569 17.36 -16.72 -21.26
N GLU A 570 18.67 -16.82 -21.05
CA GLU A 570 19.62 -17.01 -22.16
C GLU A 570 19.26 -18.29 -22.96
N PRO A 571 19.41 -18.32 -24.30
CA PRO A 571 19.05 -19.48 -25.12
C PRO A 571 19.67 -20.82 -24.70
N SER A 572 20.79 -20.73 -24.00
CA SER A 572 21.61 -21.82 -23.48
C SER A 572 21.28 -22.20 -22.01
N SER A 573 20.38 -21.47 -21.36
CA SER A 573 19.86 -21.85 -20.04
C SER A 573 19.10 -23.17 -20.11
N ARG A 574 19.28 -24.02 -19.11
CA ARG A 574 18.71 -25.38 -19.07
C ARG A 574 17.23 -25.40 -18.65
N TRP A 575 16.45 -24.36 -18.92
CA TRP A 575 15.01 -24.31 -18.57
C TRP A 575 14.24 -25.59 -18.98
N ARG A 576 14.66 -26.24 -20.07
CA ARG A 576 14.15 -27.56 -20.56
C ARG A 576 14.38 -28.74 -19.62
N SER A 577 15.39 -28.68 -18.78
CA SER A 577 15.64 -29.71 -17.76
C SER A 577 14.68 -29.58 -16.58
N PHE A 578 13.77 -28.60 -16.59
CA PHE A 578 12.92 -28.26 -15.46
C PHE A 578 11.45 -28.22 -15.84
N GLY A 579 10.63 -28.71 -14.91
CA GLY A 579 9.23 -28.99 -15.10
C GLY A 579 8.98 -30.45 -14.77
N GLY A 580 8.35 -30.72 -13.63
CA GLY A 580 7.73 -32.03 -13.42
C GLY A 580 6.75 -32.23 -14.58
N GLN A 581 6.96 -33.27 -15.40
CA GLN A 581 6.24 -33.48 -16.66
C GLN A 581 4.71 -33.30 -16.52
N THR A 582 4.19 -33.59 -15.34
CA THR A 582 2.78 -33.49 -14.98
C THR A 582 2.26 -32.06 -14.81
N TYR A 583 2.98 -31.13 -14.20
CA TYR A 583 2.44 -29.78 -13.89
C TYR A 583 2.97 -28.67 -14.82
N SER A 584 3.81 -29.03 -15.80
CA SER A 584 4.35 -28.08 -16.78
C SER A 584 3.29 -27.58 -17.76
N SER A 585 3.33 -26.27 -18.02
CA SER A 585 2.57 -25.67 -19.12
C SER A 585 2.98 -26.29 -20.47
N PRO A 586 2.07 -26.39 -21.45
CA PRO A 586 2.36 -27.01 -22.74
C PRO A 586 3.64 -26.51 -23.42
N GLU A 587 3.93 -25.21 -23.34
CA GLU A 587 5.13 -24.60 -23.91
C GLU A 587 6.42 -24.88 -23.12
N SER A 588 6.32 -25.30 -21.86
CA SER A 588 7.46 -25.67 -21.02
C SER A 588 7.91 -27.13 -21.23
N ARG A 589 7.18 -27.92 -22.02
CA ARG A 589 7.44 -29.35 -22.18
C ARG A 589 8.52 -29.61 -23.23
N ASN A 590 9.33 -30.65 -22.98
CA ASN A 590 10.45 -31.03 -23.85
C ASN A 590 10.01 -31.57 -25.22
N ASP A 591 8.80 -32.12 -25.33
CA ASP A 591 8.20 -32.62 -26.56
C ASP A 591 7.60 -31.52 -27.45
N ALA A 592 7.44 -30.29 -26.93
CA ALA A 592 6.84 -29.18 -27.68
C ALA A 592 7.73 -28.65 -28.82
N GLY A 593 8.99 -29.12 -28.94
CA GLY A 593 9.93 -28.71 -30.00
C GLY A 593 10.28 -27.21 -29.98
N ARG A 594 9.95 -26.49 -28.89
CA ARG A 594 10.13 -25.04 -28.81
C ARG A 594 11.54 -24.66 -28.37
N ASN A 595 12.07 -23.63 -29.00
CA ASN A 595 13.40 -23.06 -28.74
C ASN A 595 13.41 -21.87 -27.78
N GLN A 596 12.25 -21.45 -27.27
CA GLN A 596 12.13 -20.28 -26.41
C GLN A 596 11.77 -20.68 -24.98
N PRO A 597 12.39 -20.06 -23.96
CA PRO A 597 12.05 -20.29 -22.56
C PRO A 597 10.60 -19.86 -22.27
N PRO A 598 9.91 -20.53 -21.34
CA PRO A 598 8.59 -20.09 -20.91
C PRO A 598 8.66 -18.73 -20.21
N ASP A 599 7.60 -17.94 -20.37
CA ASP A 599 7.46 -16.62 -19.76
C ASP A 599 6.45 -16.66 -18.59
N ALA A 600 6.02 -15.49 -18.11
CA ALA A 600 5.07 -15.36 -17.02
C ALA A 600 3.71 -16.07 -17.28
N LYS A 601 3.36 -16.38 -18.55
CA LYS A 601 2.15 -17.15 -18.88
C LYS A 601 2.24 -18.60 -18.47
N ALA A 602 3.43 -19.14 -18.26
CA ALA A 602 3.61 -20.46 -17.64
C ALA A 602 3.16 -20.46 -16.17
N ASN A 603 3.46 -19.39 -15.42
CA ASN A 603 2.95 -19.22 -14.05
C ASN A 603 1.41 -19.09 -14.03
N VAL A 604 0.82 -18.39 -15.02
CA VAL A 604 -0.66 -18.31 -15.16
C VAL A 604 -1.28 -19.70 -15.37
N PHE A 605 -0.64 -20.55 -16.17
CA PHE A 605 -1.08 -21.93 -16.35
C PHE A 605 -1.00 -22.73 -15.03
N GLY A 606 0.10 -22.59 -14.30
CA GLY A 606 0.28 -23.20 -12.98
C GLY A 606 -0.78 -22.76 -11.95
N MET A 607 -1.13 -21.47 -11.94
CA MET A 607 -2.26 -20.96 -11.14
C MET A 607 -3.58 -21.65 -11.50
N GLY A 608 -3.84 -21.83 -12.80
CA GLY A 608 -4.99 -22.59 -13.29
C GLY A 608 -4.99 -24.05 -12.80
N LEU A 609 -3.81 -24.69 -12.76
CA LEU A 609 -3.68 -26.07 -12.29
C LEU A 609 -3.94 -26.20 -10.79
N ILE A 610 -3.46 -25.26 -9.98
CA ILE A 610 -3.75 -25.20 -8.54
C ILE A 610 -5.26 -25.13 -8.31
N CYS A 611 -5.94 -24.22 -9.01
CA CYS A 611 -7.40 -24.07 -8.88
C CYS A 611 -8.14 -25.31 -9.38
N ARG A 612 -7.74 -25.87 -10.53
CA ARG A 612 -8.31 -27.12 -11.06
C ARG A 612 -8.13 -28.29 -10.10
N ALA A 613 -6.99 -28.36 -9.38
CA ALA A 613 -6.73 -29.41 -8.40
C ALA A 613 -7.68 -29.32 -7.19
N LEU A 614 -7.99 -28.10 -6.73
CA LEU A 614 -8.96 -27.87 -5.65
C LEU A 614 -10.41 -28.16 -6.08
N MET A 615 -10.74 -27.90 -7.35
CA MET A 615 -12.09 -28.08 -7.89
C MET A 615 -12.42 -29.52 -8.32
N ASN A 616 -11.44 -30.45 -8.26
CA ASN A 616 -11.61 -31.84 -8.67
C ASN A 616 -11.28 -32.82 -7.53
N THR A 617 -12.21 -33.73 -7.27
CA THR A 617 -12.04 -34.78 -6.25
C THR A 617 -11.08 -35.88 -6.70
N THR A 618 -11.11 -36.23 -7.99
CA THR A 618 -10.19 -37.20 -8.59
C THR A 618 -8.98 -36.50 -9.19
N TYR A 619 -7.80 -37.11 -9.05
CA TYR A 619 -6.63 -36.65 -9.79
C TYR A 619 -6.89 -36.84 -11.28
N GLN A 620 -6.95 -35.74 -12.02
CA GLN A 620 -6.93 -35.77 -13.48
C GLN A 620 -5.53 -35.41 -13.92
N ASN A 621 -5.00 -36.15 -14.90
CA ASN A 621 -3.74 -35.77 -15.52
C ASN A 621 -3.90 -34.32 -16.02
N PRO A 622 -3.06 -33.37 -15.58
CA PRO A 622 -3.12 -31.98 -16.00
C PRO A 622 -3.06 -31.78 -17.51
N GLN A 623 -2.52 -32.77 -18.24
CA GLN A 623 -2.37 -32.79 -19.68
C GLN A 623 -3.65 -33.20 -20.44
N SER A 624 -4.68 -33.71 -19.76
CA SER A 624 -5.95 -34.06 -20.40
C SER A 624 -6.77 -32.82 -20.73
N ALA A 625 -7.59 -32.91 -21.79
CA ALA A 625 -8.62 -31.91 -22.07
C ALA A 625 -9.43 -31.61 -20.79
N ILE A 626 -9.70 -30.33 -20.56
CA ILE A 626 -10.40 -29.87 -19.36
C ILE A 626 -11.86 -30.31 -19.46
N THR A 627 -12.24 -31.28 -18.65
CA THR A 627 -13.63 -31.67 -18.46
C THR A 627 -13.96 -31.54 -16.99
N TRP A 628 -14.78 -30.54 -16.66
CA TRP A 628 -15.26 -30.33 -15.29
C TRP A 628 -16.14 -31.49 -14.87
N MET A 629 -15.87 -32.05 -13.68
CA MET A 629 -16.73 -33.08 -13.11
C MET A 629 -18.12 -32.50 -12.80
N PRO A 630 -19.20 -33.30 -12.87
CA PRO A 630 -20.56 -32.82 -12.56
C PRO A 630 -20.66 -32.13 -11.20
N LEU A 631 -19.93 -32.63 -10.19
CA LEU A 631 -19.87 -32.01 -8.87
C LEU A 631 -19.28 -30.59 -8.92
N ALA A 632 -18.18 -30.38 -9.64
CA ALA A 632 -17.58 -29.06 -9.78
C ALA A 632 -18.52 -28.08 -10.52
N GLN A 633 -19.21 -28.57 -11.57
CA GLN A 633 -20.21 -27.79 -12.32
C GLN A 633 -21.42 -27.41 -11.47
N ALA A 634 -21.79 -28.25 -10.50
CA ALA A 634 -22.88 -27.98 -9.56
C ALA A 634 -22.44 -27.07 -8.39
N SER A 635 -21.17 -27.14 -7.98
CA SER A 635 -20.64 -26.42 -6.82
C SER A 635 -20.12 -25.02 -7.13
N TYR A 636 -19.71 -24.74 -8.36
CA TYR A 636 -19.03 -23.49 -8.72
C TYR A 636 -19.76 -22.70 -9.80
N SER A 637 -19.66 -21.38 -9.70
CA SER A 637 -20.16 -20.48 -10.72
C SER A 637 -19.48 -20.74 -12.07
N LYS A 638 -20.25 -20.55 -13.15
CA LYS A 638 -19.71 -20.63 -14.51
C LYS A 638 -18.55 -19.64 -14.70
N GLN A 639 -18.61 -18.48 -14.06
CA GLN A 639 -17.59 -17.44 -14.13
C GLN A 639 -16.24 -17.91 -13.58
N LEU A 640 -16.25 -18.62 -12.45
CA LEU A 640 -15.04 -19.20 -11.88
C LEU A 640 -14.48 -20.31 -12.76
N LEU A 641 -15.33 -21.22 -13.24
CA LEU A 641 -14.95 -22.31 -14.14
C LEU A 641 -14.34 -21.79 -15.45
N ASP A 642 -14.99 -20.81 -16.09
CA ASP A 642 -14.52 -20.17 -17.33
C ASP A 642 -13.17 -19.45 -17.11
N LEU A 643 -12.99 -18.78 -15.96
CA LEU A 643 -11.73 -18.13 -15.62
C LEU A 643 -10.58 -19.13 -15.47
N VAL A 644 -10.78 -20.20 -14.68
CA VAL A 644 -9.75 -21.24 -14.52
C VAL A 644 -9.44 -21.92 -15.85
N GLN A 645 -10.47 -22.19 -16.66
CA GLN A 645 -10.29 -22.75 -18.00
C GLN A 645 -9.49 -21.82 -18.92
N SER A 646 -9.69 -20.50 -18.85
CA SER A 646 -8.91 -19.53 -19.63
C SER A 646 -7.43 -19.49 -19.23
N CYS A 647 -7.12 -19.72 -17.94
CA CYS A 647 -5.74 -19.81 -17.45
C CYS A 647 -5.02 -21.05 -18.00
N LEU A 648 -5.78 -22.12 -18.28
CA LEU A 648 -5.28 -23.40 -18.76
C LEU A 648 -5.29 -23.52 -20.29
N ASN A 649 -5.37 -22.42 -21.03
CA ASN A 649 -5.32 -22.45 -22.49
C ASN A 649 -3.97 -22.99 -22.99
N ASP A 650 -3.98 -23.85 -24.00
CA ASP A 650 -2.74 -24.39 -24.58
C ASP A 650 -1.89 -23.31 -25.26
N ASP A 651 -2.52 -22.30 -25.84
CA ASP A 651 -1.85 -21.12 -26.38
C ASP A 651 -1.58 -20.10 -25.25
N PRO A 652 -0.31 -19.84 -24.87
CA PRO A 652 0.02 -18.89 -23.82
C PRO A 652 -0.46 -17.47 -24.11
N THR A 653 -0.62 -17.09 -25.39
CA THR A 653 -1.11 -15.76 -25.78
C THR A 653 -2.59 -15.57 -25.48
N GLN A 654 -3.35 -16.65 -25.39
CA GLN A 654 -4.78 -16.65 -25.08
C GLN A 654 -5.05 -16.70 -23.58
N ARG A 655 -4.04 -17.00 -22.75
CA ARG A 655 -4.18 -16.95 -21.30
C ARG A 655 -4.31 -15.49 -20.84
N PRO A 656 -5.14 -15.19 -19.83
CA PRO A 656 -5.19 -13.84 -19.27
C PRO A 656 -3.87 -13.47 -18.58
N SER A 657 -3.63 -12.17 -18.35
CA SER A 657 -2.54 -11.71 -17.47
C SER A 657 -2.97 -11.77 -16.00
N PHE A 658 -2.01 -11.79 -15.07
CA PHE A 658 -2.32 -11.71 -13.64
C PHE A 658 -3.16 -10.47 -13.30
N ALA A 659 -2.91 -9.33 -13.97
CA ALA A 659 -3.72 -8.11 -13.80
C ALA A 659 -5.18 -8.30 -14.24
N GLN A 660 -5.40 -8.98 -15.37
CA GLN A 660 -6.75 -9.28 -15.87
C GLN A 660 -7.49 -10.26 -14.95
N ILE A 661 -6.79 -11.28 -14.46
CA ILE A 661 -7.32 -12.23 -13.49
C ILE A 661 -7.69 -11.50 -12.20
N LYS A 662 -6.77 -10.71 -11.63
CA LYS A 662 -6.99 -9.93 -10.41
C LYS A 662 -8.18 -8.98 -10.53
N THR A 663 -8.30 -8.28 -11.66
CA THR A 663 -9.46 -7.43 -11.97
C THR A 663 -10.75 -8.25 -11.96
N THR A 664 -10.71 -9.46 -12.52
CA THR A 664 -11.87 -10.37 -12.54
C THR A 664 -12.21 -10.85 -11.13
N VAL A 665 -11.23 -11.28 -10.33
CA VAL A 665 -11.42 -11.69 -8.93
C VAL A 665 -12.08 -10.55 -8.15
N CYS A 666 -11.49 -9.35 -8.15
CA CYS A 666 -12.04 -8.19 -7.45
C CYS A 666 -13.48 -7.85 -7.88
N LYS A 667 -13.79 -7.96 -9.18
CA LYS A 667 -15.11 -7.67 -9.72
C LYS A 667 -16.15 -8.73 -9.35
N LYS A 668 -15.76 -10.01 -9.35
CA LYS A 668 -16.68 -11.13 -9.15
C LYS A 668 -16.94 -11.40 -7.67
N SER A 669 -15.92 -11.32 -6.83
CA SER A 669 -16.04 -11.45 -5.37
C SER A 669 -16.69 -10.23 -4.69
N GLY A 670 -17.06 -9.18 -5.44
CA GLY A 670 -17.62 -7.93 -4.91
C GLY A 670 -18.91 -7.47 -5.63
N SER A 671 -19.56 -8.34 -6.44
CA SER A 671 -20.76 -7.95 -7.21
C SER A 671 -22.01 -8.71 -6.75
N PRO A 672 -23.03 -8.04 -6.17
CA PRO A 672 -24.27 -8.64 -5.67
C PRO A 672 -25.08 -9.47 -6.67
N ARG A 673 -24.78 -9.38 -7.97
CA ARG A 673 -25.57 -10.01 -9.04
C ARG A 673 -25.08 -11.39 -9.46
N HIS A 674 -23.90 -11.86 -9.02
CA HIS A 674 -23.23 -12.99 -9.68
C HIS A 674 -22.52 -14.01 -8.79
N ASP A 675 -22.61 -13.98 -7.45
CA ASP A 675 -21.78 -14.89 -6.63
C ASP A 675 -22.38 -15.17 -5.23
N ILE A 676 -22.06 -16.35 -4.70
CA ILE A 676 -22.17 -16.73 -3.28
C ILE A 676 -21.08 -16.03 -2.43
N ALA A 677 -20.02 -15.51 -3.07
CA ALA A 677 -18.93 -14.75 -2.44
C ALA A 677 -19.16 -13.23 -2.33
N VAL A 678 -20.38 -12.74 -2.64
CA VAL A 678 -20.73 -11.31 -2.59
C VAL A 678 -20.30 -10.68 -1.28
N ASP A 679 -19.50 -9.63 -1.34
CA ASP A 679 -19.01 -8.86 -0.20
C ASP A 679 -18.19 -9.67 0.83
N MET A 680 -17.90 -10.96 0.57
CA MET A 680 -17.05 -11.77 1.45
C MET A 680 -15.60 -11.33 1.38
N ARG A 681 -15.19 -10.66 0.30
CA ARG A 681 -13.83 -10.13 0.16
C ARG A 681 -13.51 -9.07 1.22
N THR A 682 -14.45 -8.20 1.55
CA THR A 682 -14.27 -7.13 2.54
C THR A 682 -15.03 -7.42 3.84
N ALA A 683 -15.59 -8.61 3.98
CA ALA A 683 -16.30 -9.02 5.18
C ALA A 683 -15.35 -9.10 6.38
N PRO A 684 -15.81 -8.69 7.57
CA PRO A 684 -15.03 -8.83 8.80
C PRO A 684 -14.84 -10.31 9.15
N VAL A 685 -13.82 -10.63 9.94
CA VAL A 685 -13.44 -12.02 10.27
C VAL A 685 -14.56 -12.82 10.97
N ASP A 686 -15.45 -12.12 11.67
CA ASP A 686 -16.59 -12.66 12.40
C ASP A 686 -17.89 -12.75 11.56
N ASP A 687 -17.81 -12.46 10.25
CA ASP A 687 -18.98 -12.58 9.37
C ASP A 687 -19.50 -14.03 9.36
N PRO A 688 -20.80 -14.25 9.68
CA PRO A 688 -21.37 -15.59 9.83
C PRO A 688 -21.31 -16.43 8.55
N ARG A 689 -21.11 -15.80 7.38
CA ARG A 689 -20.95 -16.52 6.11
C ARG A 689 -19.67 -17.35 6.07
N PHE A 690 -18.62 -16.95 6.78
CA PHE A 690 -17.40 -17.77 6.90
C PHE A 690 -17.66 -19.05 7.71
N ALA A 691 -18.49 -18.98 8.75
CA ALA A 691 -18.88 -20.15 9.53
C ALA A 691 -19.72 -21.15 8.72
N ASN A 692 -20.52 -20.66 7.76
CA ASN A 692 -21.33 -21.48 6.86
C ASN A 692 -20.54 -22.04 5.66
N ALA A 693 -19.31 -21.56 5.44
CA ALA A 693 -18.44 -22.00 4.36
C ALA A 693 -17.03 -22.32 4.91
N PRO A 694 -16.89 -23.24 5.88
CA PRO A 694 -15.60 -23.49 6.50
C PRO A 694 -14.66 -24.19 5.52
N VAL A 695 -13.38 -23.83 5.59
CA VAL A 695 -12.30 -24.57 4.93
C VAL A 695 -11.61 -25.42 5.98
N ARG A 696 -11.59 -26.74 5.78
CA ARG A 696 -10.84 -27.63 6.66
C ARG A 696 -9.35 -27.52 6.30
N THR A 697 -8.54 -27.15 7.28
CA THR A 697 -7.08 -27.13 7.20
C THR A 697 -6.49 -28.16 8.16
N ILE A 698 -5.21 -28.49 7.97
CA ILE A 698 -4.44 -29.22 8.98
C ILE A 698 -3.60 -28.18 9.71
N ASP A 699 -3.98 -27.89 10.94
CA ASP A 699 -3.18 -27.04 11.80
C ASP A 699 -2.00 -27.86 12.34
N LEU A 700 -0.80 -27.30 12.34
CA LEU A 700 0.41 -28.03 12.75
C LEU A 700 0.47 -28.32 14.26
N ASP A 701 -0.51 -27.84 15.04
CA ASP A 701 -0.58 -27.87 16.51
C ASP A 701 0.69 -27.33 17.19
N ILE A 702 1.39 -26.40 16.53
CA ILE A 702 2.54 -25.69 17.10
C ILE A 702 2.01 -24.37 17.66
N PRO A 703 1.99 -24.18 19.01
CA PRO A 703 1.43 -22.99 19.63
C PRO A 703 1.97 -21.71 19.02
N MET A 704 1.08 -20.75 18.79
CA MET A 704 1.50 -19.42 18.39
C MET A 704 2.23 -18.75 19.55
N ALA A 705 3.54 -18.63 19.42
CA ALA A 705 4.31 -17.71 20.25
C ALA A 705 3.94 -16.26 19.89
N MET A 706 4.09 -15.34 20.85
CA MET A 706 4.27 -13.91 20.56
C MET A 706 5.65 -13.70 19.90
N ALA A 707 5.89 -14.35 18.77
CA ALA A 707 7.12 -14.14 18.01
C ALA A 707 7.07 -12.71 17.46
N ILE A 708 8.06 -11.91 17.85
CA ILE A 708 8.18 -10.51 17.44
C ILE A 708 8.58 -10.51 15.97
N ASP A 709 7.63 -10.34 15.06
CA ASP A 709 7.90 -10.24 13.63
C ASP A 709 8.86 -9.08 13.27
N GLU A 710 9.06 -8.13 14.18
CA GLU A 710 9.98 -6.98 14.02
C GLU A 710 11.47 -7.31 14.33
N GLN A 711 11.82 -8.52 14.80
CA GLN A 711 13.20 -8.92 15.11
C GLN A 711 13.97 -9.58 13.93
N TRP A 712 13.41 -9.61 12.73
CA TRP A 712 13.96 -10.34 11.57
C TRP A 712 15.35 -9.88 11.08
N GLU A 713 15.83 -8.71 11.51
CA GLU A 713 17.15 -8.16 11.11
C GLU A 713 18.24 -8.32 12.19
N LEU A 714 17.87 -8.53 13.47
CA LEU A 714 18.83 -8.53 14.58
C LEU A 714 19.40 -9.91 14.93
N ASP A 715 18.76 -11.00 14.50
CA ASP A 715 19.07 -12.36 14.98
C ASP A 715 19.96 -13.20 14.04
N ASP A 716 20.60 -12.58 13.03
CA ASP A 716 21.46 -13.28 12.05
C ASP A 716 22.67 -13.98 12.69
N LYS A 717 23.01 -13.62 13.94
CA LYS A 717 24.08 -14.24 14.75
C LYS A 717 23.59 -15.38 15.68
N THR A 718 22.28 -15.52 15.93
CA THR A 718 21.75 -16.52 16.89
C THR A 718 20.98 -17.68 16.24
N LEU A 719 20.84 -17.67 14.91
CA LEU A 719 20.35 -18.83 14.15
C LEU A 719 21.36 -20.00 14.21
N PRO A 720 20.92 -21.28 14.25
CA PRO A 720 21.79 -22.43 14.55
C PRO A 720 22.97 -22.55 13.60
N GLY A 721 24.18 -22.11 14.00
CA GLY A 721 25.49 -22.31 13.35
C GLY A 721 26.14 -21.11 12.60
N GLY A 722 25.81 -19.85 12.93
CA GLY A 722 26.56 -18.67 12.46
C GLY A 722 25.96 -17.82 11.32
N PRO A 723 26.71 -16.82 10.80
CA PRO A 723 26.26 -15.84 9.80
C PRO A 723 25.74 -16.44 8.48
N THR A 724 24.90 -15.69 7.77
CA THR A 724 24.36 -16.03 6.45
C THR A 724 25.45 -16.46 5.46
N GLY A 725 25.18 -17.53 4.68
CA GLY A 725 26.08 -18.00 3.62
C GLY A 725 27.33 -18.74 4.11
N GLN A 726 27.61 -18.79 5.42
CA GLN A 726 28.75 -19.54 5.92
C GLN A 726 28.54 -21.05 5.78
N GLN A 727 29.64 -21.72 5.40
CA GLN A 727 29.68 -23.16 5.28
C GLN A 727 29.68 -23.79 6.68
N ILE A 728 28.76 -24.72 6.90
CA ILE A 728 28.73 -25.52 8.13
C ILE A 728 29.22 -26.96 7.85
N GLY A 729 29.80 -27.59 8.86
CA GLY A 729 30.12 -29.03 8.84
C GLY A 729 28.85 -29.86 8.55
N PRO A 730 28.99 -31.11 8.07
CA PRO A 730 27.84 -31.98 7.93
C PRO A 730 27.16 -32.14 9.30
N PRO A 731 25.82 -32.27 9.37
CA PRO A 731 25.17 -32.61 10.62
C PRO A 731 25.80 -33.89 11.19
N PRO A 732 25.97 -34.03 12.52
CA PRO A 732 26.32 -35.32 13.09
C PRO A 732 25.30 -36.35 12.60
N ALA A 733 25.76 -37.52 12.17
CA ALA A 733 24.88 -38.58 11.72
C ALA A 733 23.78 -38.77 12.77
N GLU A 734 22.51 -38.58 12.39
CA GLU A 734 21.38 -38.89 13.26
C GLU A 734 21.55 -40.36 13.65
N GLU A 735 21.88 -40.64 14.92
CA GLU A 735 21.79 -41.99 15.47
C GLU A 735 20.35 -42.43 15.21
N GLU A 736 20.17 -43.38 14.29
CA GLU A 736 18.90 -44.05 14.11
C GLU A 736 18.46 -44.50 15.49
N SER A 737 17.38 -43.89 15.97
CA SER A 737 16.74 -44.29 17.22
C SER A 737 16.28 -45.73 17.01
N THR A 738 17.08 -46.66 17.47
CA THR A 738 16.70 -48.05 17.65
C THR A 738 15.70 -48.06 18.79
N GLU A 739 14.44 -47.76 18.48
CA GLU A 739 13.33 -48.26 19.27
C GLU A 739 13.39 -49.79 19.18
N GLU A 740 14.07 -50.41 20.15
CA GLU A 740 13.94 -51.82 20.46
C GLU A 740 12.49 -52.10 20.84
N GLY A 741 11.68 -52.38 19.80
CA GLY A 741 10.37 -52.96 19.94
C GLY A 741 10.49 -54.32 20.64
N THR A 742 9.84 -54.42 21.79
CA THR A 742 9.66 -55.64 22.57
C THR A 742 9.13 -56.76 21.65
N PRO A 743 9.68 -57.99 21.67
CA PRO A 743 9.31 -59.02 20.71
C PRO A 743 7.86 -59.48 20.94
N ILE A 744 7.02 -59.24 19.93
CA ILE A 744 5.67 -59.82 19.87
C ILE A 744 5.82 -61.32 19.59
N VAL A 745 5.28 -62.12 20.51
CA VAL A 745 5.16 -63.58 20.45
C VAL A 745 4.37 -63.99 19.19
N PRO A 746 4.79 -65.00 18.42
CA PRO A 746 4.08 -65.45 17.23
C PRO A 746 2.90 -66.35 17.60
N THR A 747 1.69 -65.99 17.16
CA THR A 747 0.56 -66.93 17.09
C THR A 747 0.46 -67.54 15.69
N PRO A 748 0.32 -68.87 15.56
CA PRO A 748 0.34 -69.57 14.29
C PRO A 748 -1.07 -69.74 13.68
N GLY A 749 -1.11 -69.67 12.34
CA GLY A 749 -1.95 -70.50 11.48
C GLY A 749 -3.40 -70.07 11.25
N GLY A 750 -3.78 -69.89 9.99
CA GLY A 750 -5.19 -69.74 9.60
C GLY A 750 -5.43 -69.39 8.14
N CYS A 751 -5.27 -70.40 7.27
CA CYS A 751 -5.81 -70.58 5.92
C CYS A 751 -6.68 -69.48 5.25
N ASN A 752 -6.25 -69.10 4.03
CA ASN A 752 -7.10 -68.79 2.86
C ASN A 752 -8.06 -69.97 2.57
N PRO A 753 -9.22 -69.82 1.86
CA PRO A 753 -9.28 -69.14 0.55
C PRO A 753 -10.60 -68.43 0.14
N ALA A 754 -10.49 -67.41 -0.72
CA ALA A 754 -11.16 -67.26 -2.04
C ALA A 754 -11.02 -65.80 -2.53
#